data_AF-A0A1G3Z055-F1
#
_entry.id   AF-A0A1G3Z055-F1
#
_cell.length_a   1.000
_cell.length_b   1.000
_cell.length_c   1.000
_cell.angle_alpha   90.00
_cell.angle_beta   90.00
_cell.angle_gamma   90.00
#
_symmetry.space_group_name_H-M   'P 1'
#
loop_
_entity.id
_entity.type
_entity.pdbx_description
1 polymer ?
#
loop_
_entity_poly.entity_id
_entity_poly.type
_entity_poly.pdbx_seq_one_letter_code
_entity_poly.pdbx_strand_id
1 'polypeptide(L)'
;MHKSYIALEVRILLLTGVKTFCECRYNADGTASSCPVCRCESGAEARLNLNAARQAYFVARALECKIVKDPRYERNANTPELPSGYELSRLSLKIGTEGGMDIVFHRRKKRIRIAELRVEEDAGRLTHSANQTRMDYSTAGMPSLRIRTEADFEIGEEAEVFLSDLRRRIQYLELIPGVPVESVIRCNAHVAIVPYPDKPEDFVKLRNLNSFNFVRKAVNAELGRQEDILANGGTVVGESRIWNETKNITESFQKRKAESKAKFLPIADMKPFSPGPEVLEALDAFTVELPEARRDRVAAAWGLTLPQAEFICDEKSRADYFERTVAAGADPREAAQWLASYLVKEFKRFQVSPAETSFTSERFASVLALLSDRRIHGGIAKTVISAALEDDRDPLDIVRERGMEQLIDRPSVELIVASVIADNPQEVRRVREGDARPIRFLTGRIMREANGLAEPTLVKEVLREQLSVSLVYVLSMGGAISGRHAEDGSVEPGDERVLRELLAQDESISRVRFESVQVGRLLSEEIVPADWAALITAVADKLNSGTANGIVVAHGTDTLAYTASILYWLFADANAPIVLAASTTTPGEGDEAAIAMRTAVALAVEKRTGVYVVHGGQVLSPLNLKFERVGGKSFRNWNMAEPVFSGTSLLNGPLEADQYVIAQLLEDAANSLCVIRVYPGLRADYLTSLMETGVKNFFLELYDTGTASFREGPYSLKRAFAVAKKKGVRFFCTSQQEGTVEFSTYSTSRELWREGAFPMGDLTTESAFARFLVASLIADSDEERVGLMEGSGSGSMA
;
A
#
# COMPACT_ATOMS: atom_id res chain seq x y z
N MET A 1 -29.54 16.00 7.40
CA MET A 1 -28.38 15.42 6.67
C MET A 1 -27.86 16.51 5.76
N HIS A 2 -26.58 16.87 5.86
CA HIS A 2 -25.97 17.87 4.97
C HIS A 2 -25.20 17.18 3.84
N LYS A 3 -25.03 17.87 2.72
CA LYS A 3 -24.18 17.46 1.60
C LYS A 3 -23.18 18.57 1.29
N SER A 4 -21.93 18.19 1.11
CA SER A 4 -20.85 19.06 0.66
C SER A 4 -20.79 19.13 -0.86
N TYR A 5 -20.42 20.30 -1.35
CA TYR A 5 -20.24 20.61 -2.76
C TYR A 5 -18.95 21.42 -2.88
N ILE A 6 -17.95 20.84 -3.53
CA ILE A 6 -16.66 21.49 -3.74
C ILE A 6 -16.37 21.52 -5.24
N ALA A 7 -15.94 22.69 -5.72
CA ALA A 7 -15.45 22.88 -7.08
C ALA A 7 -14.06 23.51 -7.05
N LEU A 8 -13.21 23.19 -8.03
CA LEU A 8 -11.88 23.75 -8.17
C LEU A 8 -11.81 24.71 -9.36
N GLU A 9 -11.08 25.81 -9.17
CA GLU A 9 -10.63 26.71 -10.23
C GLU A 9 -9.11 26.57 -10.31
N VAL A 10 -8.65 25.74 -11.23
CA VAL A 10 -7.24 25.44 -11.47
C VAL A 10 -6.71 26.37 -12.57
N ARG A 11 -5.51 26.91 -12.39
CA ARG A 11 -4.77 27.67 -13.39
C ARG A 11 -3.45 26.98 -13.68
N ILE A 12 -3.16 26.75 -14.95
CA ILE A 12 -1.88 26.19 -15.41
C ILE A 12 -1.18 27.27 -16.23
N LEU A 13 0.00 27.71 -15.79
CA LEU A 13 0.80 28.68 -16.51
C LEU A 13 1.57 27.99 -17.65
N LEU A 14 1.37 28.47 -18.88
CA LEU A 14 2.08 27.96 -20.06
C LEU A 14 3.29 28.85 -20.33
N LEU A 15 4.49 28.36 -20.01
CA LEU A 15 5.76 29.08 -20.12
C LEU A 15 6.26 29.22 -21.57
N THR A 16 5.48 29.88 -22.42
CA THR A 16 5.80 30.02 -23.85
C THR A 16 6.84 31.11 -24.16
N GLY A 17 7.17 31.96 -23.18
CA GLY A 17 8.07 33.12 -23.35
C GLY A 17 7.46 34.28 -24.16
N VAL A 18 6.21 34.15 -24.59
CA VAL A 18 5.47 35.14 -25.39
C VAL A 18 4.11 35.37 -24.73
N LYS A 19 3.55 36.57 -24.84
CA LYS A 19 2.21 36.87 -24.32
C LYS A 19 1.12 36.07 -25.02
N THR A 20 -0.03 35.99 -24.35
CA THR A 20 -1.17 35.15 -24.76
C THR A 20 -1.80 35.58 -26.07
N PHE A 21 -2.03 36.89 -26.24
CA PHE A 21 -2.85 37.43 -27.33
C PHE A 21 -2.09 38.39 -28.27
N CYS A 22 -0.77 38.47 -28.12
CA CYS A 22 0.13 39.28 -28.95
C CYS A 22 1.54 38.68 -28.97
N GLU A 23 2.43 39.23 -29.81
CA GLU A 23 3.79 38.71 -30.00
C GLU A 23 4.83 39.28 -29.02
N CYS A 24 4.40 40.06 -28.02
CA CYS A 24 5.31 40.62 -27.02
C CYS A 24 6.04 39.51 -26.26
N ARG A 25 7.37 39.59 -26.23
CA ARG A 25 8.27 38.65 -25.54
C ARG A 25 8.73 39.21 -24.19
N TYR A 26 9.08 38.29 -23.29
CA TYR A 26 9.69 38.61 -22.00
C TYR A 26 11.21 38.66 -22.10
N ASN A 27 11.80 39.68 -21.47
CA ASN A 27 13.22 39.81 -21.27
C ASN A 27 13.66 39.00 -20.03
N ALA A 28 14.97 38.79 -19.88
CA ALA A 28 15.53 38.05 -18.75
C ALA A 28 15.27 38.73 -17.38
N ASP A 29 14.98 40.03 -17.36
CA ASP A 29 14.62 40.80 -16.17
C ASP A 29 13.12 40.77 -15.83
N GLY A 30 12.33 40.01 -16.59
CA GLY A 30 10.87 39.86 -16.40
C GLY A 30 10.04 41.00 -17.00
N THR A 31 10.66 42.03 -17.59
CA THR A 31 9.93 43.05 -18.34
C THR A 31 9.49 42.49 -19.69
N ALA A 32 8.34 42.95 -20.20
CA ALA A 32 7.89 42.62 -21.55
C ALA A 32 7.70 43.90 -22.37
N SER A 33 7.96 43.79 -23.67
CA SER A 33 7.52 44.83 -24.61
C SER A 33 6.00 45.04 -24.52
N SER A 34 5.54 46.25 -24.85
CA SER A 34 4.10 46.55 -24.95
C SER A 34 3.73 46.91 -26.38
N CYS A 35 2.54 46.49 -26.80
CA CYS A 35 1.95 46.75 -28.11
C CYS A 35 0.51 47.26 -27.95
N PRO A 36 -0.12 47.77 -29.03
CA PRO A 36 -1.50 48.24 -29.00
C PRO A 36 -2.50 47.21 -28.44
N VAL A 37 -2.29 45.91 -28.67
CA VAL A 37 -3.16 44.84 -28.16
C VAL A 37 -3.13 44.76 -26.64
N CYS A 38 -1.94 44.67 -26.02
CA CYS A 38 -1.86 44.54 -24.56
C CYS A 38 -2.23 45.85 -23.84
N ARG A 39 -2.11 47.00 -24.52
CA ARG A 39 -2.56 48.31 -24.03
C ARG A 39 -4.05 48.58 -24.27
N CYS A 40 -4.79 47.62 -24.84
CA CYS A 40 -6.21 47.75 -25.15
C CYS A 40 -6.56 48.94 -26.06
N GLU A 41 -5.67 49.32 -26.98
CA GLU A 41 -5.90 50.40 -27.94
C GLU A 41 -6.97 50.01 -28.97
N SER A 42 -7.76 51.00 -29.43
CA SER A 42 -8.82 50.77 -30.42
C SER A 42 -8.23 50.34 -31.78
N GLY A 43 -8.85 49.36 -32.43
CA GLY A 43 -8.42 48.84 -33.73
C GLY A 43 -7.29 47.80 -33.68
N ALA A 44 -6.79 47.44 -32.49
CA ALA A 44 -5.77 46.41 -32.34
C ALA A 44 -6.33 45.00 -32.57
N GLU A 45 -5.76 44.22 -33.50
CA GLU A 45 -6.15 42.83 -33.76
C GLU A 45 -5.40 41.87 -32.83
N ALA A 46 -6.11 41.30 -31.86
CA ALA A 46 -5.55 40.27 -30.98
C ALA A 46 -5.50 38.90 -31.67
N ARG A 47 -4.42 38.13 -31.43
CA ARG A 47 -4.26 36.76 -31.94
C ARG A 47 -3.73 35.86 -30.84
N LEU A 48 -4.37 34.71 -30.65
CA LEU A 48 -3.90 33.73 -29.67
C LEU A 48 -2.55 33.15 -30.13
N ASN A 49 -1.58 33.10 -29.22
CA ASN A 49 -0.30 32.43 -29.45
C ASN A 49 -0.50 30.98 -29.87
N LEU A 50 0.07 30.58 -31.01
CA LEU A 50 -0.14 29.25 -31.61
C LEU A 50 0.36 28.09 -30.73
N ASN A 51 1.49 28.27 -30.03
CA ASN A 51 1.99 27.25 -29.12
C ASN A 51 1.07 27.11 -27.89
N ALA A 52 0.60 28.24 -27.35
CA ALA A 52 -0.38 28.24 -26.27
C ALA A 52 -1.71 27.60 -26.71
N ALA A 53 -2.17 27.88 -27.94
CA ALA A 53 -3.34 27.23 -28.51
C ALA A 53 -3.14 25.72 -28.56
N ARG A 54 -2.04 25.25 -29.16
CA ARG A 54 -1.71 23.82 -29.24
C ARG A 54 -1.72 23.15 -27.86
N GLN A 55 -1.00 23.71 -26.89
CA GLN A 55 -0.97 23.19 -25.52
C GLN A 55 -2.36 23.17 -24.87
N ALA A 56 -3.13 24.25 -25.01
CA ALA A 56 -4.45 24.36 -24.41
C ALA A 56 -5.45 23.34 -24.98
N TYR A 57 -5.43 23.11 -26.29
CA TYR A 57 -6.28 22.10 -26.92
C TYR A 57 -5.84 20.66 -26.59
N PHE A 58 -4.53 20.39 -26.42
CA PHE A 58 -4.07 19.08 -25.93
C PHE A 58 -4.59 18.80 -24.52
N VAL A 59 -4.53 19.78 -23.61
CA VAL A 59 -5.11 19.63 -22.27
C VAL A 59 -6.63 19.45 -22.34
N ALA A 60 -7.33 20.19 -23.21
CA ALA A 60 -8.77 20.03 -23.40
C ALA A 60 -9.13 18.62 -23.89
N ARG A 61 -8.40 18.06 -24.86
CA ARG A 61 -8.58 16.68 -25.34
C ARG A 61 -8.25 15.67 -24.24
N ALA A 62 -7.16 15.89 -23.51
CA ALA A 62 -6.75 15.03 -22.41
C ALA A 62 -7.78 15.04 -21.27
N LEU A 63 -8.51 16.14 -21.04
CA LEU A 63 -9.63 16.23 -20.09
C LEU A 63 -10.99 15.89 -20.70
N GLU A 64 -10.98 15.27 -21.89
CA GLU A 64 -12.18 14.83 -22.61
C GLU A 64 -13.21 15.96 -22.81
N CYS A 65 -12.75 17.22 -22.90
CA CYS A 65 -13.62 18.36 -23.13
C CYS A 65 -14.18 18.35 -24.55
N LYS A 66 -15.45 18.72 -24.68
CA LYS A 66 -16.04 19.12 -25.94
C LYS A 66 -15.42 20.44 -26.40
N ILE A 67 -14.74 20.40 -27.53
CA ILE A 67 -14.08 21.57 -28.13
C ILE A 67 -15.12 22.54 -28.69
N VAL A 68 -14.96 23.83 -28.38
CA VAL A 68 -15.77 24.92 -28.94
C VAL A 68 -15.29 25.20 -30.36
N LYS A 69 -16.18 25.11 -31.36
CA LYS A 69 -15.82 25.26 -32.79
C LYS A 69 -15.37 26.69 -33.16
N ASP A 70 -16.05 27.70 -32.63
CA ASP A 70 -15.80 29.13 -32.93
C ASP A 70 -15.68 29.94 -31.63
N PRO A 71 -14.63 29.74 -30.83
CA PRO A 71 -14.45 30.42 -29.56
C PRO A 71 -14.38 31.94 -29.76
N ARG A 72 -15.35 32.65 -29.17
CA ARG A 72 -15.40 34.12 -29.19
C ARG A 72 -14.47 34.69 -28.13
N TYR A 73 -13.81 35.78 -28.49
CA TYR A 73 -13.04 36.56 -27.55
C TYR A 73 -13.97 37.33 -26.61
N GLU A 74 -13.67 37.21 -25.32
CA GLU A 74 -14.39 37.87 -24.25
C GLU A 74 -13.41 38.69 -23.41
N ARG A 75 -13.87 39.79 -22.82
CA ARG A 75 -13.10 40.56 -21.85
C ARG A 75 -13.47 40.12 -20.45
N ASN A 76 -12.48 39.72 -19.65
CA ASN A 76 -12.67 39.35 -18.25
C ASN A 76 -12.76 40.61 -17.39
N ALA A 77 -13.94 40.87 -16.81
CA ALA A 77 -14.21 42.06 -16.02
C ALA A 77 -13.50 42.05 -14.65
N ASN A 78 -13.00 40.88 -14.22
CA ASN A 78 -12.36 40.69 -12.90
C ASN A 78 -10.83 40.65 -12.99
N THR A 79 -10.23 40.94 -14.16
CA THR A 79 -8.78 41.07 -14.29
C THR A 79 -8.29 42.27 -13.49
N PRO A 80 -7.31 42.12 -12.57
CA PRO A 80 -6.80 43.23 -11.77
C PRO A 80 -6.07 44.26 -12.63
N GLU A 81 -6.04 45.51 -12.17
CA GLU A 81 -5.16 46.52 -12.73
C GLU A 81 -3.72 46.27 -12.27
N LEU A 82 -2.77 46.37 -13.20
CA LEU A 82 -1.36 46.21 -12.92
C LEU A 82 -0.66 47.57 -12.81
N PRO A 83 0.50 47.67 -12.13
CA PRO A 83 1.30 48.89 -12.10
C PRO A 83 1.77 49.32 -13.50
N SER A 84 2.09 50.61 -13.66
CA SER A 84 2.65 51.16 -14.90
C SER A 84 3.86 50.34 -15.37
N GLY A 85 3.89 49.99 -16.66
CA GLY A 85 4.89 49.12 -17.27
C GLY A 85 4.44 47.66 -17.47
N TYR A 86 3.31 47.26 -16.88
CA TYR A 86 2.72 45.93 -17.09
C TYR A 86 1.32 46.05 -17.69
N GLU A 87 1.12 45.48 -18.88
CA GLU A 87 -0.10 45.67 -19.68
C GLU A 87 -0.74 44.31 -20.03
N LEU A 88 -2.05 44.20 -19.80
CA LEU A 88 -2.89 43.03 -20.10
C LEU A 88 -4.01 43.41 -21.08
N SER A 89 -4.19 42.61 -22.12
CA SER A 89 -5.33 42.77 -23.04
C SER A 89 -6.69 42.44 -22.39
N ARG A 90 -6.66 41.73 -21.24
CA ARG A 90 -7.80 41.25 -20.46
C ARG A 90 -8.71 40.30 -21.25
N LEU A 91 -8.19 39.73 -22.33
CA LEU A 91 -8.91 38.81 -23.20
C LEU A 91 -8.99 37.42 -22.56
N SER A 92 -10.04 36.69 -22.94
CA SER A 92 -10.27 35.30 -22.59
C SER A 92 -10.90 34.59 -23.77
N LEU A 93 -10.53 33.33 -23.97
CA LEU A 93 -11.13 32.42 -24.94
C LEU A 93 -11.61 31.17 -24.23
N LYS A 94 -12.91 30.85 -24.35
CA LYS A 94 -13.44 29.56 -23.91
C LYS A 94 -13.28 28.53 -25.02
N ILE A 95 -12.41 27.55 -24.82
CA ILE A 95 -12.06 26.57 -25.86
C ILE A 95 -12.65 25.18 -25.60
N GLY A 96 -13.05 24.87 -24.36
CA GLY A 96 -13.60 23.56 -24.00
C GLY A 96 -14.70 23.63 -22.94
N THR A 97 -15.66 22.71 -23.01
CA THR A 97 -16.78 22.53 -22.07
C THR A 97 -17.07 21.05 -21.86
N GLU A 98 -17.89 20.70 -20.86
CA GLU A 98 -18.45 19.35 -20.69
C GLU A 98 -17.40 18.22 -20.66
N GLY A 99 -16.23 18.48 -20.06
CA GLY A 99 -15.17 17.48 -19.94
C GLY A 99 -15.29 16.66 -18.66
N GLY A 100 -14.25 15.88 -18.37
CA GLY A 100 -14.11 15.25 -17.08
C GLY A 100 -12.81 14.49 -16.91
N MET A 101 -12.53 14.13 -15.67
CA MET A 101 -11.42 13.27 -15.30
C MET A 101 -11.89 12.35 -14.18
N ASP A 102 -11.55 11.07 -14.29
CA ASP A 102 -11.82 10.12 -13.23
C ASP A 102 -10.76 10.23 -12.15
N ILE A 103 -11.20 10.23 -10.90
CA ILE A 103 -10.33 9.97 -9.75
C ILE A 103 -10.66 8.61 -9.16
N VAL A 104 -9.67 7.94 -8.60
CA VAL A 104 -9.86 6.74 -7.78
C VAL A 104 -9.72 7.14 -6.32
N PHE A 105 -10.82 7.11 -5.59
CA PHE A 105 -10.83 7.43 -4.16
C PHE A 105 -11.47 6.27 -3.38
N HIS A 106 -10.75 5.69 -2.41
CA HIS A 106 -11.13 4.46 -1.71
C HIS A 106 -11.64 3.35 -2.65
N ARG A 107 -10.89 3.10 -3.73
CA ARG A 107 -11.20 2.12 -4.79
C ARG A 107 -12.53 2.32 -5.51
N ARG A 108 -13.11 3.52 -5.46
CA ARG A 108 -14.25 3.91 -6.29
C ARG A 108 -13.79 4.90 -7.35
N LYS A 109 -14.06 4.58 -8.61
CA LYS A 109 -13.95 5.53 -9.71
C LYS A 109 -15.06 6.58 -9.54
N LYS A 110 -14.67 7.84 -9.45
CA LYS A 110 -15.57 8.99 -9.40
C LYS A 110 -15.20 9.94 -10.53
N ARG A 111 -16.18 10.23 -11.40
CA ARG A 111 -16.00 11.19 -12.48
C ARG A 111 -16.13 12.60 -11.92
N ILE A 112 -15.07 13.39 -12.02
CA ILE A 112 -15.11 14.83 -11.77
C ILE A 112 -15.31 15.53 -13.10
N ARG A 113 -16.43 16.25 -13.25
CA ARG A 113 -16.75 16.93 -14.50
C ARG A 113 -16.02 18.26 -14.60
N ILE A 114 -15.61 18.60 -15.81
CA ILE A 114 -15.04 19.91 -16.16
C ILE A 114 -16.13 20.77 -16.77
N ALA A 115 -16.49 21.85 -16.09
CA ALA A 115 -17.50 22.80 -16.53
C ALA A 115 -17.02 23.61 -17.74
N GLU A 116 -15.81 24.18 -17.63
CA GLU A 116 -15.20 24.97 -18.70
C GLU A 116 -13.67 24.98 -18.63
N LEU A 117 -13.07 25.17 -19.79
CA LEU A 117 -11.63 25.36 -19.96
C LEU A 117 -11.40 26.59 -20.85
N ARG A 118 -10.62 27.53 -20.32
CA ARG A 118 -10.40 28.87 -20.90
C ARG A 118 -8.92 29.18 -21.00
N VAL A 119 -8.53 29.89 -22.05
CA VAL A 119 -7.23 30.54 -22.16
C VAL A 119 -7.38 32.00 -21.73
N GLU A 120 -6.58 32.42 -20.76
CA GLU A 120 -6.53 33.77 -20.19
C GLU A 120 -5.07 34.26 -20.14
N GLU A 121 -4.87 35.52 -19.82
CA GLU A 121 -3.55 36.06 -19.45
C GLU A 121 -3.29 35.85 -17.95
N ASP A 122 -2.06 35.49 -17.59
CA ASP A 122 -1.64 35.53 -16.21
C ASP A 122 -1.50 36.99 -15.72
N ALA A 123 -1.80 37.22 -14.44
CA ALA A 123 -1.69 38.53 -13.81
C ALA A 123 -0.42 38.68 -12.95
N GLY A 124 0.44 37.66 -12.92
CA GLY A 124 1.56 37.55 -12.01
C GLY A 124 1.24 36.74 -10.74
N ARG A 125 2.24 36.63 -9.87
CA ARG A 125 2.21 35.80 -8.66
C ARG A 125 2.39 36.66 -7.41
N LEU A 126 1.42 36.56 -6.50
CA LEU A 126 1.56 37.12 -5.17
C LEU A 126 2.24 36.09 -4.25
N THR A 127 3.24 36.51 -3.48
CA THR A 127 3.93 35.71 -2.49
C THR A 127 3.96 36.44 -1.15
N HIS A 128 3.74 35.70 -0.07
CA HIS A 128 3.83 36.20 1.30
C HIS A 128 5.01 35.52 1.99
N SER A 129 5.98 36.30 2.48
CA SER A 129 7.13 35.77 3.23
C SER A 129 7.56 36.81 4.27
N ALA A 130 7.83 36.36 5.51
CA ALA A 130 8.39 37.19 6.58
C ALA A 130 7.65 38.54 6.78
N ASN A 131 6.31 38.52 6.85
CA ASN A 131 5.44 39.70 6.94
C ASN A 131 5.53 40.71 5.78
N GLN A 132 6.19 40.36 4.67
CA GLN A 132 6.17 41.14 3.44
C GLN A 132 5.35 40.42 2.37
N THR A 133 4.57 41.21 1.63
CA THR A 133 3.85 40.75 0.44
C THR A 133 4.61 41.22 -0.79
N ARG A 134 5.03 40.30 -1.64
CA ARG A 134 5.72 40.59 -2.90
C ARG A 134 4.86 40.15 -4.06
N MET A 135 4.66 41.04 -5.02
CA MET A 135 4.00 40.73 -6.29
C MET A 135 5.07 40.60 -7.37
N ASP A 136 5.11 39.43 -8.00
CA ASP A 136 5.99 39.10 -9.11
C ASP A 136 5.20 39.16 -10.42
N TYR A 137 5.56 40.10 -11.29
CA TYR A 137 4.91 40.32 -12.58
C TYR A 137 5.69 39.72 -13.76
N SER A 138 6.75 38.94 -13.52
CA SER A 138 7.60 38.33 -14.56
C SER A 138 6.84 37.43 -15.55
N THR A 139 5.65 37.01 -15.17
CA THR A 139 4.75 36.14 -15.95
C THR A 139 3.47 36.86 -16.39
N ALA A 140 3.28 38.14 -16.04
CA ALA A 140 2.06 38.90 -16.30
C ALA A 140 1.84 39.12 -17.81
N GLY A 141 0.80 38.50 -18.37
CA GLY A 141 0.49 38.47 -19.80
C GLY A 141 0.76 37.11 -20.48
N MET A 142 1.49 36.20 -19.82
CA MET A 142 1.76 34.86 -20.35
C MET A 142 0.47 34.02 -20.41
N PRO A 143 0.39 33.03 -21.32
CA PRO A 143 -0.79 32.20 -21.44
C PRO A 143 -1.04 31.40 -20.16
N SER A 144 -2.28 31.49 -19.66
CA SER A 144 -2.77 30.76 -18.51
C SER A 144 -4.01 29.97 -18.87
N LEU A 145 -3.98 28.67 -18.64
CA LEU A 145 -5.12 27.79 -18.82
C LEU A 145 -5.94 27.75 -17.54
N ARG A 146 -7.17 28.27 -17.56
CA ARG A 146 -8.13 28.20 -16.46
C ARG A 146 -9.07 27.02 -16.68
N ILE A 147 -9.01 26.04 -15.78
CA ILE A 147 -9.88 24.86 -15.74
C ILE A 147 -10.84 25.05 -14.56
N ARG A 148 -12.14 24.98 -14.81
CA ARG A 148 -13.17 25.00 -13.76
C ARG A 148 -13.87 23.65 -13.72
N THR A 149 -13.84 22.99 -12.57
CA THR A 149 -14.64 21.78 -12.35
C THR A 149 -16.08 22.12 -12.01
N GLU A 150 -16.97 21.16 -12.20
CA GLU A 150 -18.26 21.14 -11.51
C GLU A 150 -18.04 20.90 -10.01
N ALA A 151 -19.11 21.10 -9.22
CA ALA A 151 -19.09 20.92 -7.77
C ALA A 151 -19.27 19.44 -7.36
N ASP A 152 -18.45 18.56 -7.93
CA ASP A 152 -18.55 17.10 -7.78
C ASP A 152 -17.78 16.56 -6.57
N PHE A 153 -16.84 17.33 -6.02
CA PHE A 153 -16.04 16.92 -4.87
C PHE A 153 -16.84 17.05 -3.56
N GLU A 154 -16.61 16.12 -2.64
CA GLU A 154 -17.29 16.07 -1.33
C GLU A 154 -16.34 16.36 -0.16
N ILE A 155 -15.04 16.09 -0.31
CA ILE A 155 -14.02 16.33 0.72
C ILE A 155 -12.69 16.79 0.09
N GLY A 156 -11.79 17.32 0.90
CA GLY A 156 -10.49 17.84 0.47
C GLY A 156 -9.57 16.77 -0.12
N GLU A 157 -9.68 15.52 0.33
CA GLU A 157 -8.87 14.40 -0.15
C GLU A 157 -9.14 14.11 -1.62
N GLU A 158 -10.41 14.13 -2.05
CA GLU A 158 -10.77 13.94 -3.45
C GLU A 158 -10.19 15.05 -4.34
N ALA A 159 -10.15 16.28 -3.83
CA ALA A 159 -9.56 17.43 -4.53
C ALA A 159 -8.03 17.30 -4.67
N GLU A 160 -7.33 16.79 -3.64
CA GLU A 160 -5.90 16.51 -3.70
C GLU A 160 -5.56 15.41 -4.70
N VAL A 161 -6.34 14.32 -4.72
CA VAL A 161 -6.19 13.23 -5.70
C VAL A 161 -6.38 13.77 -7.12
N PHE A 162 -7.45 14.54 -7.38
CA PHE A 162 -7.68 15.15 -8.69
C PHE A 162 -6.53 16.06 -9.14
N LEU A 163 -6.00 16.90 -8.24
CA LEU A 163 -4.88 17.78 -8.60
C LEU A 163 -3.60 17.00 -8.90
N SER A 164 -3.36 15.91 -8.17
CA SER A 164 -2.22 15.01 -8.38
C SER A 164 -2.32 14.29 -9.72
N ASP A 165 -3.50 13.77 -10.05
CA ASP A 165 -3.75 13.10 -11.33
C ASP A 165 -3.75 14.08 -12.51
N LEU A 166 -4.29 15.29 -12.33
CA LEU A 166 -4.17 16.36 -13.31
C LEU A 166 -2.70 16.70 -13.56
N ARG A 167 -1.89 16.88 -12.50
CA ARG A 167 -0.46 17.12 -12.62
C ARG A 167 0.23 16.00 -13.40
N ARG A 168 -0.06 14.73 -13.09
CA ARG A 168 0.50 13.55 -13.76
C ARG A 168 0.14 13.55 -15.24
N ARG A 169 -1.13 13.81 -15.57
CA ARG A 169 -1.63 13.91 -16.93
C ARG A 169 -0.91 15.02 -17.70
N ILE A 170 -0.74 16.22 -17.14
CA ILE A 170 0.02 17.32 -17.76
C ILE A 170 1.48 16.95 -17.99
N GLN A 171 2.10 16.25 -17.04
CA GLN A 171 3.48 15.79 -17.17
C GLN A 171 3.66 14.77 -18.30
N TYR A 172 2.70 13.84 -18.44
CA TYR A 172 2.65 12.87 -19.54
C TYR A 172 2.49 13.52 -20.91
N LEU A 173 1.79 14.64 -20.99
CA LEU A 173 1.65 15.40 -22.24
C LEU A 173 2.94 16.13 -22.65
N GLU A 174 3.94 16.22 -21.76
CA GLU A 174 5.26 16.87 -21.99
C GLU A 174 5.15 18.33 -22.50
N LEU A 175 4.07 19.03 -22.13
CA LEU A 175 3.76 20.37 -22.67
C LEU A 175 4.59 21.49 -22.07
N ILE A 176 5.14 21.30 -20.87
CA ILE A 176 5.84 22.32 -20.09
C ILE A 176 7.21 21.77 -19.66
N PRO A 177 8.18 21.68 -20.59
CA PRO A 177 9.47 21.06 -20.30
C PRO A 177 10.32 21.94 -19.37
N GLY A 178 11.20 21.30 -18.60
CA GLY A 178 12.25 21.97 -17.82
C GLY A 178 11.81 22.63 -16.50
N VAL A 179 10.54 22.51 -16.12
CA VAL A 179 10.05 22.97 -14.81
C VAL A 179 9.17 21.90 -14.14
N PRO A 180 9.20 21.76 -12.81
CA PRO A 180 8.24 20.92 -12.10
C PRO A 180 6.81 21.40 -12.37
N VAL A 181 5.94 20.51 -12.84
CA VAL A 181 4.56 20.85 -13.25
C VAL A 181 3.74 21.43 -12.09
N GLU A 182 4.01 21.02 -10.85
CA GLU A 182 3.38 21.54 -9.64
C GLU A 182 3.64 23.04 -9.47
N SER A 183 4.80 23.54 -9.90
CA SER A 183 5.19 24.95 -9.75
C SER A 183 4.38 25.90 -10.62
N VAL A 184 3.79 25.39 -11.71
CA VAL A 184 2.99 26.15 -12.67
C VAL A 184 1.48 25.96 -12.47
N ILE A 185 1.07 25.03 -11.61
CA ILE A 185 -0.33 24.80 -11.24
C ILE A 185 -0.68 25.64 -10.00
N ARG A 186 -1.75 26.43 -10.11
CA ARG A 186 -2.37 27.16 -9.00
C ARG A 186 -3.82 26.75 -8.88
N CYS A 187 -4.36 26.74 -7.66
CA CYS A 187 -5.73 26.33 -7.43
C CYS A 187 -6.43 27.27 -6.44
N ASN A 188 -7.69 27.61 -6.73
CA ASN A 188 -8.65 28.08 -5.74
C ASN A 188 -9.72 27.01 -5.56
N ALA A 189 -10.28 26.90 -4.36
CA ALA A 189 -11.41 26.01 -4.09
C ALA A 189 -12.67 26.82 -3.79
N HIS A 190 -13.82 26.30 -4.22
CA HIS A 190 -15.15 26.83 -3.94
C HIS A 190 -15.87 25.79 -3.10
N VAL A 191 -16.24 26.12 -1.87
CA VAL A 191 -16.75 25.17 -0.88
C VAL A 191 -18.11 25.61 -0.37
N ALA A 192 -19.07 24.69 -0.39
CA ALA A 192 -20.39 24.89 0.19
C ALA A 192 -20.90 23.61 0.87
N ILE A 193 -21.62 23.75 1.98
CA ILE A 193 -22.40 22.71 2.62
C ILE A 193 -23.86 23.18 2.68
N VAL A 194 -24.79 22.34 2.26
CA VAL A 194 -26.24 22.60 2.35
C VAL A 194 -27.01 21.38 2.83
N PRO A 195 -28.21 21.53 3.42
CA PRO A 195 -29.09 20.40 3.72
C PRO A 195 -29.41 19.59 2.46
N TYR A 196 -29.39 18.27 2.55
CA TYR A 196 -29.81 17.40 1.44
C TYR A 196 -31.34 17.34 1.38
N PRO A 197 -31.98 17.44 0.19
CA PRO A 197 -31.43 17.38 -1.17
C PRO A 197 -31.14 18.74 -1.84
N ASP A 198 -31.05 19.82 -1.07
CA ASP A 198 -30.88 21.17 -1.62
C ASP A 198 -29.52 21.33 -2.33
N LYS A 199 -29.45 22.36 -3.19
CA LYS A 199 -28.24 22.75 -3.90
C LYS A 199 -27.74 24.11 -3.41
N PRO A 200 -26.42 24.34 -3.35
CA PRO A 200 -25.86 25.60 -2.90
C PRO A 200 -26.17 26.73 -3.89
N GLU A 201 -26.62 27.87 -3.36
CA GLU A 201 -26.79 29.11 -4.13
C GLU A 201 -25.50 29.93 -4.21
N ASP A 202 -24.63 29.83 -3.20
CA ASP A 202 -23.33 30.50 -3.15
C ASP A 202 -22.25 29.59 -2.54
N PHE A 203 -20.99 29.94 -2.78
CA PHE A 203 -19.82 29.21 -2.33
C PHE A 203 -18.85 30.15 -1.61
N VAL A 204 -18.20 29.64 -0.57
CA VAL A 204 -17.01 30.27 -0.01
C VAL A 204 -15.83 30.01 -0.94
N LYS A 205 -15.15 31.06 -1.38
CA LYS A 205 -13.95 30.94 -2.23
C LYS A 205 -12.70 30.94 -1.36
N LEU A 206 -12.01 29.80 -1.31
CA LEU A 206 -10.71 29.65 -0.68
C LEU A 206 -9.60 30.08 -1.65
N ARG A 207 -8.66 30.88 -1.13
CA ARG A 207 -7.48 31.41 -1.85
C ARG A 207 -6.19 31.09 -1.08
N ASN A 208 -5.05 31.36 -1.72
CA ASN A 208 -3.70 31.11 -1.18
C ASN A 208 -3.41 29.61 -0.94
N LEU A 209 -3.82 28.75 -1.87
CA LEU A 209 -3.59 27.31 -1.81
C LEU A 209 -2.35 26.96 -2.62
N ASN A 210 -1.18 27.10 -1.98
CA ASN A 210 0.13 26.97 -2.65
C ASN A 210 0.61 25.53 -2.85
N SER A 211 -0.10 24.53 -2.31
CA SER A 211 0.19 23.10 -2.51
C SER A 211 -1.11 22.30 -2.52
N PHE A 212 -1.10 21.10 -3.11
CA PHE A 212 -2.29 20.23 -3.15
C PHE A 212 -2.72 19.80 -1.73
N ASN A 213 -1.75 19.57 -0.84
CA ASN A 213 -2.01 19.33 0.59
C ASN A 213 -2.70 20.53 1.26
N PHE A 214 -2.34 21.77 0.90
CA PHE A 214 -3.04 22.96 1.40
C PHE A 214 -4.47 23.05 0.86
N VAL A 215 -4.72 22.62 -0.38
CA VAL A 215 -6.09 22.51 -0.90
C VAL A 215 -6.90 21.56 -0.03
N ARG A 216 -6.40 20.33 0.23
CA ARG A 216 -7.08 19.38 1.12
C ARG A 216 -7.37 19.98 2.49
N LYS A 217 -6.33 20.49 3.16
CA LYS A 217 -6.45 21.02 4.53
C LYS A 217 -7.42 22.21 4.59
N ALA A 218 -7.32 23.15 3.66
CA ALA A 218 -8.18 24.33 3.63
C ALA A 218 -9.65 23.98 3.35
N VAL A 219 -9.89 23.04 2.42
CA VAL A 219 -11.25 22.54 2.13
C VAL A 219 -11.83 21.89 3.38
N ASN A 220 -11.11 20.98 4.04
CA ASN A 220 -11.61 20.27 5.21
C ASN A 220 -11.85 21.22 6.41
N ALA A 221 -10.94 22.17 6.64
CA ALA A 221 -11.13 23.20 7.67
C ALA A 221 -12.36 24.08 7.39
N GLU A 222 -12.61 24.42 6.12
CA GLU A 222 -13.78 25.20 5.74
C GLU A 222 -15.07 24.39 5.83
N LEU A 223 -15.05 23.11 5.47
CA LEU A 223 -16.20 22.22 5.64
C LEU A 223 -16.60 22.13 7.12
N GLY A 224 -15.63 21.88 8.02
CA GLY A 224 -15.89 21.85 9.47
C GLY A 224 -16.48 23.16 9.98
N ARG A 225 -15.92 24.31 9.56
CA ARG A 225 -16.45 25.64 9.92
C ARG A 225 -17.89 25.85 9.45
N GLN A 226 -18.21 25.45 8.22
CA GLN A 226 -19.57 25.59 7.69
C GLN A 226 -20.55 24.67 8.40
N GLU A 227 -20.13 23.44 8.69
CA GLU A 227 -20.92 22.49 9.47
C GLU A 227 -21.23 23.03 10.87
N ASP A 228 -20.25 23.59 11.58
CA ASP A 228 -20.44 24.21 12.89
C ASP A 228 -21.46 25.37 12.84
N ILE A 229 -21.38 26.21 11.82
CA ILE A 229 -22.33 27.32 11.65
C ILE A 229 -23.75 26.80 11.44
N LEU A 230 -23.91 25.82 10.56
CA LEU A 230 -25.22 25.23 10.25
C LEU A 230 -25.80 24.45 11.43
N ALA A 231 -24.96 23.70 12.17
CA ALA A 231 -25.37 22.96 13.37
C ALA A 231 -25.88 23.88 14.49
N ASN A 232 -25.35 25.09 14.58
CA ASN A 232 -25.81 26.12 15.52
C ASN A 232 -26.97 26.98 14.99
N GLY A 233 -27.60 26.59 13.88
CA GLY A 233 -28.74 27.30 13.29
C GLY A 233 -28.38 28.60 12.56
N GLY A 234 -27.09 28.83 12.28
CA GLY A 234 -26.60 29.97 11.51
C GLY A 234 -26.70 29.76 10.00
N THR A 235 -26.29 30.77 9.23
CA THR A 235 -26.25 30.72 7.76
C THR A 235 -24.83 31.01 7.28
N VAL A 236 -24.33 30.19 6.35
CA VAL A 236 -23.03 30.41 5.71
C VAL A 236 -23.18 31.55 4.70
N VAL A 237 -22.37 32.59 4.84
CA VAL A 237 -22.32 33.72 3.90
C VAL A 237 -21.25 33.48 2.85
N GLY A 238 -21.56 33.75 1.58
CA GLY A 238 -20.59 33.73 0.50
C GLY A 238 -19.52 34.81 0.66
N GLU A 239 -18.28 34.39 0.86
CA GLU A 239 -17.14 35.28 0.98
C GLU A 239 -15.87 34.65 0.39
N SER A 240 -14.83 35.46 0.20
CA SER A 240 -13.49 34.95 -0.08
C SER A 240 -12.72 34.84 1.24
N ARG A 241 -12.09 33.68 1.46
CA ARG A 241 -11.26 33.40 2.62
C ARG A 241 -9.86 32.98 2.18
N ILE A 242 -8.87 33.24 3.02
CA ILE A 242 -7.46 32.90 2.78
C ILE A 242 -7.08 31.74 3.70
N TRP A 243 -6.32 30.78 3.16
CA TRP A 243 -5.71 29.73 3.99
C TRP A 243 -4.49 30.28 4.74
N ASN A 244 -4.50 30.10 6.07
CA ASN A 244 -3.37 30.40 6.95
C ASN A 244 -2.67 29.10 7.34
N GLU A 245 -1.53 28.82 6.73
CA GLU A 245 -0.78 27.57 6.92
C GLU A 245 -0.20 27.41 8.34
N THR A 246 0.18 28.51 8.99
CA THR A 246 0.77 28.48 10.34
C THR A 246 -0.28 28.09 11.39
N LYS A 247 -1.50 28.62 11.23
CA LYS A 247 -2.61 28.36 12.16
C LYS A 247 -3.48 27.17 11.75
N ASN A 248 -3.33 26.66 10.52
CA ASN A 248 -4.21 25.67 9.89
C ASN A 248 -5.70 26.05 9.92
N ILE A 249 -6.02 27.32 9.62
CA ILE A 249 -7.40 27.82 9.56
C ILE A 249 -7.67 28.62 8.29
N THR A 250 -8.95 28.80 7.94
CA THR A 250 -9.37 29.78 6.95
C THR A 250 -9.70 31.11 7.63
N GLU A 251 -9.18 32.23 7.12
CA GLU A 251 -9.43 33.59 7.62
C GLU A 251 -10.28 34.37 6.61
N SER A 252 -11.27 35.14 7.09
CA SER A 252 -12.09 35.99 6.21
C SER A 252 -11.21 37.05 5.56
N PHE A 253 -11.35 37.24 4.24
CA PHE A 253 -10.58 38.21 3.48
C PHE A 253 -11.47 39.28 2.85
N GLN A 254 -12.52 38.87 2.13
CA GLN A 254 -13.36 39.80 1.39
C GLN A 254 -14.79 39.27 1.26
N LYS A 255 -15.78 40.06 1.70
CA LYS A 255 -17.20 39.76 1.43
C LYS A 255 -17.45 39.79 -0.08
N ARG A 256 -18.12 38.75 -0.60
CA ARG A 256 -18.55 38.72 -2.00
C ARG A 256 -19.92 39.39 -2.10
N LYS A 257 -20.12 40.24 -3.11
CA LYS A 257 -21.47 40.64 -3.51
C LYS A 257 -22.09 39.47 -4.29
N ALA A 258 -23.40 39.26 -4.16
CA ALA A 258 -24.12 38.27 -4.97
C ALA A 258 -23.76 38.46 -6.46
N GLU A 259 -23.28 37.40 -7.13
CA GLU A 259 -22.75 37.47 -8.49
C GLU A 259 -23.88 37.70 -9.50
N SER A 260 -24.22 38.97 -9.77
CA SER A 260 -25.22 39.37 -10.78
C SER A 260 -24.64 40.04 -12.03
N LYS A 261 -23.31 40.20 -12.13
CA LYS A 261 -22.64 40.76 -13.33
C LYS A 261 -21.93 39.66 -14.11
N ALA A 262 -22.15 39.62 -15.43
CA ALA A 262 -21.43 38.72 -16.33
C ALA A 262 -19.91 38.95 -16.22
N LYS A 263 -19.17 37.92 -15.79
CA LYS A 263 -17.71 37.96 -15.60
C LYS A 263 -16.94 38.09 -16.91
N PHE A 264 -17.48 37.54 -17.99
CA PHE A 264 -16.90 37.54 -19.32
C PHE A 264 -17.85 38.26 -20.28
N LEU A 265 -17.39 39.34 -20.88
CA LEU A 265 -18.17 40.17 -21.79
C LEU A 265 -17.69 39.95 -23.22
N PRO A 266 -18.52 39.44 -24.13
CA PRO A 266 -18.15 39.31 -25.54
C PRO A 266 -17.71 40.65 -26.13
N ILE A 267 -16.65 40.63 -26.91
CA ILE A 267 -16.17 41.82 -27.61
C ILE A 267 -16.89 41.92 -28.95
N ALA A 268 -17.59 43.02 -29.17
CA ALA A 268 -18.21 43.32 -30.46
C ALA A 268 -17.13 43.46 -31.55
N ASP A 269 -17.45 43.04 -32.77
CA ASP A 269 -16.65 43.24 -33.98
C ASP A 269 -15.30 42.49 -34.08
N MET A 270 -14.94 41.65 -33.11
CA MET A 270 -13.77 40.77 -33.22
C MET A 270 -14.17 39.38 -33.77
N LYS A 271 -13.46 38.92 -34.82
CA LYS A 271 -13.71 37.59 -35.40
C LYS A 271 -13.43 36.51 -34.35
N PRO A 272 -14.25 35.43 -34.28
CA PRO A 272 -13.95 34.27 -33.45
C PRO A 272 -12.57 33.72 -33.76
N PHE A 273 -11.90 33.18 -32.75
CA PHE A 273 -10.65 32.47 -32.97
C PHE A 273 -10.95 31.16 -33.71
N SER A 274 -10.27 30.93 -34.82
CA SER A 274 -10.24 29.63 -35.49
C SER A 274 -8.87 29.01 -35.22
N PRO A 275 -8.78 27.82 -34.58
CA PRO A 275 -7.53 27.07 -34.59
C PRO A 275 -7.19 26.78 -36.05
N GLY A 276 -6.08 27.34 -36.54
CA GLY A 276 -5.64 27.11 -37.92
C GLY A 276 -5.40 25.62 -38.19
N PRO A 277 -5.23 25.21 -39.46
CA PRO A 277 -4.99 23.81 -39.83
C PRO A 277 -3.80 23.20 -39.07
N GLU A 278 -2.75 24.00 -38.82
CA GLU A 278 -1.57 23.59 -38.04
C GLU A 278 -1.89 23.09 -36.61
N VAL A 279 -2.87 23.70 -35.93
CA VAL A 279 -3.26 23.30 -34.56
C VAL A 279 -4.12 22.04 -34.62
N LEU A 280 -5.02 21.94 -35.61
CA LEU A 280 -5.90 20.79 -35.79
C LEU A 280 -5.11 19.53 -36.20
N GLU A 281 -4.17 19.66 -37.15
CA GLU A 281 -3.29 18.56 -37.56
C GLU A 281 -2.41 18.09 -36.40
N ALA A 282 -1.86 19.01 -35.61
CA ALA A 282 -1.11 18.66 -34.40
C ALA A 282 -1.99 17.93 -33.38
N LEU A 283 -3.26 18.33 -33.23
CA LEU A 283 -4.23 17.66 -32.36
C LEU A 283 -4.52 16.24 -32.79
N ASP A 284 -4.68 16.00 -34.09
CA ASP A 284 -4.97 14.69 -34.64
C ASP A 284 -3.75 13.76 -34.62
N ALA A 285 -2.54 14.30 -34.80
CA ALA A 285 -1.30 13.55 -34.73
C ALA A 285 -0.87 13.18 -33.29
N PHE A 286 -1.39 13.86 -32.27
CA PHE A 286 -0.95 13.69 -30.89
C PHE A 286 -1.62 12.50 -30.21
N THR A 287 -0.91 11.37 -30.16
CA THR A 287 -1.36 10.09 -29.59
C THR A 287 -0.58 9.74 -28.33
N VAL A 288 -0.66 10.57 -27.30
CA VAL A 288 -0.10 10.22 -25.98
C VAL A 288 -1.09 9.35 -25.22
N GLU A 289 -0.67 8.15 -24.84
CA GLU A 289 -1.42 7.29 -23.92
C GLU A 289 -1.43 7.93 -22.52
N LEU A 290 -2.62 8.20 -21.99
CA LEU A 290 -2.78 8.83 -20.68
C LEU A 290 -2.34 7.88 -19.56
N PRO A 291 -1.84 8.39 -18.43
CA PRO A 291 -1.24 7.57 -17.38
C PRO A 291 -2.19 6.51 -16.81
N GLU A 292 -3.48 6.83 -16.69
CA GLU A 292 -4.47 5.89 -16.14
C GLU A 292 -4.76 4.74 -17.12
N ALA A 293 -4.89 5.07 -18.41
CA ALA A 293 -5.08 4.08 -19.46
C ALA A 293 -3.84 3.18 -19.60
N ARG A 294 -2.65 3.78 -19.55
CA ARG A 294 -1.37 3.08 -19.56
C ARG A 294 -1.24 2.15 -18.38
N ARG A 295 -1.51 2.62 -17.16
CA ARG A 295 -1.52 1.79 -15.94
C ARG A 295 -2.44 0.58 -16.10
N ASP A 296 -3.69 0.80 -16.50
CA ASP A 296 -4.69 -0.27 -16.64
C ASP A 296 -4.24 -1.30 -17.70
N ARG A 297 -3.65 -0.84 -18.82
CA ARG A 297 -3.06 -1.70 -19.86
C ARG A 297 -1.86 -2.49 -19.33
N VAL A 298 -0.89 -1.82 -18.70
CA VAL A 298 0.34 -2.40 -18.15
C VAL A 298 0.03 -3.47 -17.10
N ALA A 299 -0.93 -3.20 -16.22
CA ALA A 299 -1.41 -4.18 -15.23
C ALA A 299 -2.01 -5.42 -15.91
N ALA A 300 -2.93 -5.21 -16.86
CA ALA A 300 -3.65 -6.30 -17.53
C ALA A 300 -2.75 -7.13 -18.46
N ALA A 301 -1.87 -6.48 -19.23
CA ALA A 301 -1.03 -7.12 -20.23
C ALA A 301 0.03 -8.04 -19.61
N TRP A 302 0.54 -7.70 -18.42
CA TRP A 302 1.66 -8.40 -17.79
C TRP A 302 1.33 -9.00 -16.42
N GLY A 303 0.07 -8.97 -16.02
CA GLY A 303 -0.41 -9.54 -14.76
C GLY A 303 0.30 -8.94 -13.54
N LEU A 304 0.57 -7.63 -13.59
CA LEU A 304 1.14 -6.85 -12.48
C LEU A 304 0.04 -6.44 -11.51
N THR A 305 0.38 -6.27 -10.24
CA THR A 305 -0.56 -5.72 -9.26
C THR A 305 -0.84 -4.24 -9.57
N LEU A 306 -2.00 -3.74 -9.15
CA LEU A 306 -2.34 -2.33 -9.36
C LEU A 306 -1.28 -1.38 -8.76
N PRO A 307 -0.76 -1.59 -7.52
CA PRO A 307 0.32 -0.76 -6.98
C PRO A 307 1.61 -0.80 -7.80
N GLN A 308 2.00 -1.96 -8.35
CA GLN A 308 3.17 -2.05 -9.23
C GLN A 308 2.96 -1.24 -10.51
N ALA A 309 1.79 -1.37 -11.13
CA ALA A 309 1.46 -0.61 -12.34
C ALA A 309 1.37 0.90 -12.05
N GLU A 310 0.80 1.30 -10.90
CA GLU A 310 0.76 2.70 -10.45
C GLU A 310 2.16 3.25 -10.23
N PHE A 311 3.01 2.50 -9.53
CA PHE A 311 4.41 2.86 -9.34
C PHE A 311 5.10 3.06 -10.70
N ILE A 312 5.00 2.10 -11.63
CA ILE A 312 5.63 2.19 -12.95
C ILE A 312 5.11 3.42 -13.72
N CYS A 313 3.78 3.61 -13.75
CA CYS A 313 3.11 4.63 -14.56
C CYS A 313 3.00 6.00 -13.88
N ASP A 314 3.50 6.16 -12.66
CA ASP A 314 3.47 7.46 -11.98
C ASP A 314 4.41 8.49 -12.66
N GLU A 315 5.46 8.02 -13.34
CA GLU A 315 6.31 8.84 -14.21
C GLU A 315 6.38 8.25 -15.63
N LYS A 316 6.19 9.09 -16.65
CA LYS A 316 6.21 8.64 -18.05
C LYS A 316 7.56 8.02 -18.44
N SER A 317 8.67 8.64 -18.04
CA SER A 317 10.02 8.13 -18.33
C SER A 317 10.27 6.76 -17.68
N ARG A 318 9.77 6.53 -16.46
CA ARG A 318 9.84 5.25 -15.77
C ARG A 318 9.01 4.19 -16.49
N ALA A 319 7.80 4.53 -16.92
CA ALA A 319 6.96 3.63 -17.71
C ALA A 319 7.61 3.30 -19.07
N ASP A 320 8.13 4.30 -19.79
CA ASP A 320 8.84 4.10 -21.06
C ASP A 320 10.05 3.18 -20.89
N TYR A 321 10.83 3.38 -19.82
CA TYR A 321 11.98 2.53 -19.49
C TYR A 321 11.57 1.09 -19.19
N PHE A 322 10.50 0.90 -18.41
CA PHE A 322 9.97 -0.43 -18.08
C PHE A 322 9.50 -1.18 -19.32
N GLU A 323 8.66 -0.56 -20.15
CA GLU A 323 8.12 -1.21 -21.35
C GLU A 323 9.22 -1.57 -22.35
N ARG A 324 10.25 -0.72 -22.50
CA ARG A 324 11.44 -1.04 -23.31
C ARG A 324 12.25 -2.20 -22.73
N THR A 325 12.34 -2.30 -21.41
CA THR A 325 13.03 -3.42 -20.73
C THR A 325 12.30 -4.74 -21.03
N VAL A 326 10.97 -4.73 -20.95
CA VAL A 326 10.14 -5.89 -21.30
C VAL A 326 10.27 -6.22 -22.80
N ALA A 327 10.24 -5.20 -23.67
CA ALA A 327 10.44 -5.39 -25.12
C ALA A 327 11.83 -5.94 -25.48
N ALA A 328 12.84 -5.69 -24.65
CA ALA A 328 14.18 -6.26 -24.76
C ALA A 328 14.27 -7.71 -24.25
N GLY A 329 13.17 -8.30 -23.78
CA GLY A 329 13.06 -9.72 -23.43
C GLY A 329 13.07 -10.04 -21.94
N ALA A 330 13.03 -9.04 -21.06
CA ALA A 330 12.93 -9.27 -19.62
C ALA A 330 11.54 -9.78 -19.20
N ASP A 331 11.49 -10.64 -18.18
CA ASP A 331 10.22 -10.99 -17.54
C ASP A 331 9.59 -9.74 -16.91
N PRO A 332 8.31 -9.43 -17.23
CA PRO A 332 7.67 -8.21 -16.74
C PRO A 332 7.56 -8.11 -15.21
N ARG A 333 7.36 -9.23 -14.51
CA ARG A 333 7.19 -9.23 -13.05
C ARG A 333 8.53 -9.03 -12.36
N GLU A 334 9.57 -9.72 -12.82
CA GLU A 334 10.92 -9.53 -12.32
C GLU A 334 11.41 -8.10 -12.59
N ALA A 335 11.18 -7.59 -13.81
CA ALA A 335 11.55 -6.21 -14.16
C ALA A 335 10.83 -5.20 -13.26
N ALA A 336 9.53 -5.38 -13.00
CA ALA A 336 8.76 -4.50 -12.12
C ALA A 336 9.30 -4.54 -10.68
N GLN A 337 9.59 -5.73 -10.17
CA GLN A 337 10.13 -5.93 -8.82
C GLN A 337 11.53 -5.33 -8.66
N TRP A 338 12.45 -5.56 -9.60
CA TRP A 338 13.80 -4.99 -9.55
C TRP A 338 13.81 -3.47 -9.76
N LEU A 339 12.94 -2.97 -10.62
CA LEU A 339 12.77 -1.53 -10.84
C LEU A 339 12.34 -0.84 -9.53
N ALA A 340 11.34 -1.41 -8.84
CA ALA A 340 10.81 -0.88 -7.59
C ALA A 340 11.77 -1.03 -6.39
N SER A 341 12.34 -2.23 -6.21
CA SER A 341 13.14 -2.56 -5.02
C SER A 341 14.57 -2.02 -5.05
N TYR A 342 15.13 -1.79 -6.24
CA TYR A 342 16.56 -1.46 -6.36
C TYR A 342 16.86 -0.35 -7.37
N LEU A 343 16.42 -0.47 -8.62
CA LEU A 343 16.93 0.39 -9.70
C LEU A 343 16.55 1.87 -9.53
N VAL A 344 15.31 2.18 -9.11
CA VAL A 344 14.90 3.57 -8.84
C VAL A 344 15.70 4.20 -7.70
N LYS A 345 16.12 3.41 -6.70
CA LYS A 345 17.00 3.89 -5.63
C LYS A 345 18.40 4.20 -6.16
N GLU A 346 18.94 3.36 -7.04
CA GLU A 346 20.24 3.62 -7.66
C GLU A 346 20.19 4.83 -8.60
N PHE A 347 19.15 5.00 -9.43
CA PHE A 347 18.97 6.22 -10.22
C PHE A 347 18.97 7.49 -9.37
N LYS A 348 18.29 7.48 -8.21
CA LYS A 348 18.33 8.59 -7.26
C LYS A 348 19.72 8.80 -6.66
N ARG A 349 20.44 7.72 -6.32
CA ARG A 349 21.81 7.77 -5.78
C ARG A 349 22.79 8.41 -6.77
N PHE A 350 22.70 8.07 -8.05
CA PHE A 350 23.52 8.62 -9.12
C PHE A 350 22.97 9.91 -9.74
N GLN A 351 21.82 10.40 -9.25
CA GLN A 351 21.13 11.61 -9.73
C GLN A 351 20.83 11.60 -11.24
N VAL A 352 20.50 10.43 -11.78
CA VAL A 352 20.13 10.25 -13.19
C VAL A 352 18.65 9.94 -13.33
N SER A 353 18.05 10.34 -14.45
CA SER A 353 16.67 9.99 -14.79
C SER A 353 16.61 8.74 -15.67
N PRO A 354 15.52 7.96 -15.67
CA PRO A 354 15.34 6.84 -16.60
C PRO A 354 15.41 7.24 -18.08
N ALA A 355 15.19 8.52 -18.41
CA ALA A 355 15.25 9.02 -19.77
C ALA A 355 16.67 9.41 -20.23
N GLU A 356 17.56 9.72 -19.29
CA GLU A 356 18.90 10.29 -19.57
C GLU A 356 20.04 9.38 -19.08
N THR A 357 19.72 8.26 -18.43
CA THR A 357 20.72 7.31 -17.94
C THR A 357 21.40 6.57 -19.09
N SER A 358 22.70 6.32 -18.94
CA SER A 358 23.45 5.45 -19.84
C SER A 358 23.22 3.96 -19.53
N PHE A 359 22.63 3.63 -18.38
CA PHE A 359 22.16 2.29 -18.07
C PHE A 359 20.81 2.03 -18.74
N THR A 360 20.85 1.74 -20.04
CA THR A 360 19.65 1.60 -20.87
C THR A 360 18.75 0.43 -20.46
N SER A 361 17.52 0.43 -20.94
CA SER A 361 16.54 -0.65 -20.71
C SER A 361 17.05 -2.01 -21.20
N GLU A 362 17.83 -2.04 -22.27
CA GLU A 362 18.45 -3.26 -22.82
C GLU A 362 19.57 -3.78 -21.89
N ARG A 363 20.38 -2.88 -21.33
CA ARG A 363 21.40 -3.24 -20.33
C ARG A 363 20.73 -3.83 -19.09
N PHE A 364 19.64 -3.23 -18.63
CA PHE A 364 18.89 -3.78 -17.51
C PHE A 364 18.28 -5.16 -17.82
N ALA A 365 17.69 -5.34 -19.00
CA ALA A 365 17.19 -6.63 -19.45
C ALA A 365 18.29 -7.71 -19.51
N SER A 366 19.51 -7.33 -19.90
CA SER A 366 20.66 -8.26 -19.91
C SER A 366 21.03 -8.76 -18.50
N VAL A 367 20.93 -7.92 -17.47
CA VAL A 367 21.16 -8.32 -16.08
C VAL A 367 20.07 -9.29 -15.61
N LEU A 368 18.81 -9.03 -15.96
CA LEU A 368 17.69 -9.91 -15.63
C LEU A 368 17.82 -11.26 -16.35
N ALA A 369 18.29 -11.28 -17.60
CA ALA A 369 18.59 -12.52 -18.30
C ALA A 369 19.68 -13.34 -17.58
N LEU A 370 20.76 -12.70 -17.11
CA LEU A 370 21.80 -13.39 -16.33
C LEU A 370 21.26 -14.01 -15.03
N LEU A 371 20.30 -13.34 -14.37
CA LEU A 371 19.63 -13.85 -13.17
C LEU A 371 18.76 -15.06 -13.51
N SER A 372 17.95 -14.96 -14.56
CA SER A 372 17.08 -16.04 -15.04
C SER A 372 17.87 -17.28 -15.44
N ASP A 373 19.01 -17.09 -16.12
CA ASP A 373 19.95 -18.14 -16.51
C ASP A 373 20.75 -18.73 -15.32
N ARG A 374 20.53 -18.22 -14.09
CA ARG A 374 21.29 -18.57 -12.87
C ARG A 374 22.81 -18.38 -13.00
N ARG A 375 23.26 -17.52 -13.93
CA ARG A 375 24.68 -17.17 -14.11
C ARG A 375 25.16 -16.19 -13.04
N ILE A 376 24.25 -15.43 -12.46
CA ILE A 376 24.50 -14.54 -11.31
C ILE A 376 23.35 -14.69 -10.30
N HIS A 377 23.59 -14.39 -9.03
CA HIS A 377 22.55 -14.23 -8.01
C HIS A 377 22.30 -12.75 -7.72
N GLY A 378 21.23 -12.45 -6.97
CA GLY A 378 20.83 -11.07 -6.65
C GLY A 378 21.94 -10.20 -6.03
N GLY A 379 22.82 -10.78 -5.21
CA GLY A 379 24.01 -10.09 -4.70
C GLY A 379 24.95 -9.57 -5.80
N ILE A 380 25.32 -10.42 -6.77
CA ILE A 380 26.16 -10.03 -7.91
C ILE A 380 25.41 -9.04 -8.82
N ALA A 381 24.11 -9.27 -9.09
CA ALA A 381 23.32 -8.37 -9.92
C ALA A 381 23.30 -6.93 -9.38
N LYS A 382 23.19 -6.75 -8.05
CA LYS A 382 23.29 -5.42 -7.42
C LYS A 382 24.65 -4.76 -7.70
N THR A 383 25.74 -5.51 -7.50
CA THR A 383 27.10 -5.01 -7.79
C THR A 383 27.29 -4.66 -9.26
N VAL A 384 26.77 -5.48 -10.17
CA VAL A 384 26.86 -5.25 -11.61
C VAL A 384 26.06 -4.01 -12.02
N ILE A 385 24.83 -3.83 -11.49
CA ILE A 385 24.01 -2.63 -11.77
C ILE A 385 24.71 -1.37 -11.27
N SER A 386 25.21 -1.34 -10.03
CA SER A 386 25.93 -0.18 -9.50
C SER A 386 27.20 0.13 -10.32
N ALA A 387 27.97 -0.89 -10.69
CA ALA A 387 29.17 -0.70 -11.51
C ALA A 387 28.84 -0.22 -12.93
N ALA A 388 27.77 -0.73 -13.54
CA ALA A 388 27.34 -0.30 -14.88
C ALA A 388 26.88 1.16 -14.89
N LEU A 389 26.23 1.62 -13.81
CA LEU A 389 25.85 3.01 -13.62
C LEU A 389 27.04 3.94 -13.33
N GLU A 390 28.02 3.46 -12.56
CA GLU A 390 29.20 4.24 -12.16
C GLU A 390 30.22 4.37 -13.31
N ASP A 391 30.50 3.25 -13.99
CA ASP A 391 31.56 3.16 -15.01
C ASP A 391 31.03 3.43 -16.44
N ASP A 392 29.71 3.55 -16.62
CA ASP A 392 29.04 3.57 -17.93
C ASP A 392 29.44 2.39 -18.85
N ARG A 393 29.35 1.18 -18.31
CA ARG A 393 29.78 -0.04 -19.01
C ARG A 393 28.65 -1.04 -19.21
N ASP A 394 28.84 -1.91 -20.19
CA ASP A 394 27.92 -3.00 -20.44
C ASP A 394 27.97 -4.05 -19.29
N PRO A 395 26.82 -4.47 -18.74
CA PRO A 395 26.77 -5.46 -17.67
C PRO A 395 27.43 -6.80 -18.01
N LEU A 396 27.32 -7.26 -19.26
CA LEU A 396 27.92 -8.53 -19.69
C LEU A 396 29.44 -8.45 -19.69
N ASP A 397 30.00 -7.30 -20.09
CA ASP A 397 31.44 -7.06 -20.06
C ASP A 397 31.96 -6.98 -18.62
N ILE A 398 31.22 -6.30 -17.73
CA ILE A 398 31.55 -6.24 -16.30
C ILE A 398 31.61 -7.66 -15.72
N VAL A 399 30.60 -8.49 -15.98
CA VAL A 399 30.55 -9.86 -15.47
C VAL A 399 31.72 -10.70 -16.02
N ARG A 400 31.99 -10.61 -17.32
CA ARG A 400 33.07 -11.38 -17.97
C ARG A 400 34.45 -10.96 -17.49
N GLU A 401 34.76 -9.66 -17.48
CA GLU A 401 36.09 -9.16 -17.15
C GLU A 401 36.41 -9.27 -15.66
N ARG A 402 35.41 -9.07 -14.79
CA ARG A 402 35.60 -9.19 -13.34
C ARG A 402 35.40 -10.61 -12.82
N GLY A 403 35.14 -11.58 -13.70
CA GLY A 403 34.93 -12.99 -13.33
C GLY A 403 33.77 -13.18 -12.36
N MET A 404 32.68 -12.43 -12.54
CA MET A 404 31.52 -12.42 -11.64
C MET A 404 30.47 -13.49 -11.99
N GLU A 405 30.88 -14.59 -12.63
CA GLU A 405 29.97 -15.72 -12.81
C GLU A 405 29.83 -16.49 -11.50
N GLN A 406 28.60 -16.90 -11.23
CA GLN A 406 28.27 -17.60 -10.01
C GLN A 406 28.84 -19.02 -10.02
N LEU A 407 29.46 -19.39 -8.91
CA LEU A 407 29.93 -20.74 -8.64
C LEU A 407 28.74 -21.62 -8.24
N ILE A 408 28.26 -22.42 -9.20
CA ILE A 408 27.16 -23.39 -9.03
C ILE A 408 27.64 -24.84 -8.99
N ASP A 409 28.93 -25.08 -9.21
CA ASP A 409 29.45 -26.43 -9.15
C ASP A 409 29.60 -26.89 -7.69
N ARG A 410 28.87 -27.95 -7.36
CA ARG A 410 28.83 -28.49 -6.02
C ARG A 410 30.21 -28.90 -5.48
N PRO A 411 31.10 -29.56 -6.26
CA PRO A 411 32.40 -29.97 -5.75
C PRO A 411 33.29 -28.80 -5.29
N SER A 412 33.32 -27.67 -6.02
CA SER A 412 34.11 -26.50 -5.58
C SER A 412 33.50 -25.87 -4.34
N VAL A 413 32.17 -25.76 -4.26
CA VAL A 413 31.49 -25.29 -3.04
C VAL A 413 31.80 -26.20 -1.86
N GLU A 414 31.78 -27.52 -2.05
CA GLU A 414 32.15 -28.51 -1.02
C GLU A 414 33.58 -28.33 -0.50
N LEU A 415 34.54 -28.03 -1.38
CA LEU A 415 35.93 -27.78 -0.97
C LEU A 415 36.05 -26.49 -0.15
N ILE A 416 35.40 -25.40 -0.57
CA ILE A 416 35.40 -24.13 0.15
C ILE A 416 34.74 -24.30 1.53
N VAL A 417 33.58 -24.96 1.56
CA VAL A 417 32.86 -25.26 2.80
C VAL A 417 33.72 -26.10 3.73
N ALA A 418 34.37 -27.16 3.24
CA ALA A 418 35.25 -28.02 4.03
C ALA A 418 36.43 -27.24 4.62
N SER A 419 37.04 -26.34 3.84
CA SER A 419 38.12 -25.47 4.32
C SER A 419 37.63 -24.56 5.44
N VAL A 420 36.49 -23.89 5.26
CA VAL A 420 35.94 -23.00 6.28
C VAL A 420 35.55 -23.78 7.55
N ILE A 421 35.01 -24.99 7.42
CA ILE A 421 34.73 -25.87 8.57
C ILE A 421 36.03 -26.23 9.31
N ALA A 422 37.09 -26.58 8.59
CA ALA A 422 38.39 -26.90 9.19
C ALA A 422 39.03 -25.71 9.92
N ASP A 423 38.91 -24.51 9.35
CA ASP A 423 39.49 -23.27 9.89
C ASP A 423 38.71 -22.68 11.07
N ASN A 424 37.48 -23.13 11.31
CA ASN A 424 36.59 -22.61 12.35
C ASN A 424 36.11 -23.73 13.30
N PRO A 425 37.03 -24.47 13.97
CA PRO A 425 36.68 -25.66 14.74
C PRO A 425 35.84 -25.36 15.99
N GLN A 426 35.94 -24.15 16.54
CA GLN A 426 35.16 -23.74 17.72
C GLN A 426 33.69 -23.52 17.34
N GLU A 427 33.46 -22.84 16.23
CA GLU A 427 32.15 -22.56 15.65
C GLU A 427 31.48 -23.85 15.23
N VAL A 428 32.22 -24.76 14.58
CA VAL A 428 31.73 -26.08 14.19
C VAL A 428 31.35 -26.93 15.41
N ARG A 429 32.13 -26.89 16.50
CA ARG A 429 31.76 -27.56 17.76
C ARG A 429 30.47 -26.99 18.33
N ARG A 430 30.35 -25.67 18.42
CA ARG A 430 29.13 -24.99 18.88
C ARG A 430 27.91 -25.36 18.04
N VAL A 431 28.04 -25.40 16.72
CA VAL A 431 26.97 -25.83 15.81
C VAL A 431 26.62 -27.30 16.03
N ARG A 432 27.60 -28.18 16.23
CA ARG A 432 27.37 -29.60 16.55
C ARG A 432 26.76 -29.82 17.94
N GLU A 433 27.00 -28.91 18.88
CA GLU A 433 26.44 -28.86 20.23
C GLU A 433 25.03 -28.23 20.27
N GLY A 434 24.52 -27.72 19.15
CA GLY A 434 23.14 -27.24 19.01
C GLY A 434 22.99 -25.74 18.73
N ASP A 435 24.06 -24.94 18.85
CA ASP A 435 24.01 -23.49 18.68
C ASP A 435 23.94 -23.09 17.19
N ALA A 436 22.81 -22.56 16.76
CA ALA A 436 22.59 -22.15 15.36
C ALA A 436 23.29 -20.82 14.97
N ARG A 437 23.67 -19.97 15.94
CA ARG A 437 24.19 -18.62 15.65
C ARG A 437 25.45 -18.60 14.77
N PRO A 438 26.42 -19.52 14.92
CA PRO A 438 27.61 -19.53 14.08
C PRO A 438 27.32 -19.86 12.61
N ILE A 439 26.15 -20.41 12.25
CA ILE A 439 25.85 -20.78 10.86
C ILE A 439 25.82 -19.55 9.95
N ARG A 440 25.21 -18.44 10.39
CA ARG A 440 25.18 -17.19 9.61
C ARG A 440 26.59 -16.65 9.41
N PHE A 441 27.43 -16.73 10.45
CA PHE A 441 28.83 -16.36 10.39
C PHE A 441 29.61 -17.24 9.42
N LEU A 442 29.47 -18.57 9.52
CA LEU A 442 30.12 -19.54 8.63
C LEU A 442 29.67 -19.34 7.18
N THR A 443 28.38 -19.13 6.92
CA THR A 443 27.84 -18.80 5.59
C THR A 443 28.49 -17.53 5.04
N GLY A 444 28.58 -16.46 5.84
CA GLY A 444 29.25 -15.22 5.43
C GLY A 444 30.76 -15.40 5.17
N ARG A 445 31.43 -16.26 5.93
CA ARG A 445 32.84 -16.64 5.71
C ARG A 445 33.00 -17.43 4.41
N ILE A 446 32.12 -18.41 4.13
CA ILE A 446 32.11 -19.18 2.88
C ILE A 446 31.88 -18.27 1.69
N MET A 447 30.88 -17.39 1.78
CA MET A 447 30.62 -16.41 0.72
C MET A 447 31.84 -15.51 0.50
N ARG A 448 32.53 -15.07 1.56
CA ARG A 448 33.76 -14.28 1.43
C ARG A 448 34.90 -15.05 0.77
N GLU A 449 35.12 -16.29 1.18
CA GLU A 449 36.17 -17.16 0.62
C GLU A 449 35.91 -17.47 -0.86
N ALA A 450 34.63 -17.60 -1.22
CA ALA A 450 34.17 -17.73 -2.60
C ALA A 450 34.13 -16.38 -3.37
N ASN A 451 34.71 -15.29 -2.83
CA ASN A 451 34.68 -13.95 -3.41
C ASN A 451 33.28 -13.40 -3.72
N GLY A 452 32.27 -13.87 -2.99
CA GLY A 452 30.86 -13.55 -3.20
C GLY A 452 30.24 -14.21 -4.42
N LEU A 453 30.91 -15.20 -5.03
CA LEU A 453 30.47 -15.86 -6.25
C LEU A 453 29.64 -17.13 -5.99
N ALA A 454 29.74 -17.75 -4.82
CA ALA A 454 29.04 -19.00 -4.56
C ALA A 454 27.52 -18.82 -4.51
N GLU A 455 26.77 -19.77 -5.08
CA GLU A 455 25.31 -19.74 -5.02
C GLU A 455 24.83 -19.88 -3.56
N PRO A 456 24.09 -18.90 -3.01
CA PRO A 456 23.77 -18.88 -1.59
C PRO A 456 22.97 -20.08 -1.10
N THR A 457 22.08 -20.65 -1.92
CA THR A 457 21.26 -21.82 -1.57
C THR A 457 22.14 -23.06 -1.46
N LEU A 458 22.97 -23.31 -2.47
CA LEU A 458 23.94 -24.41 -2.53
C LEU A 458 24.95 -24.33 -1.38
N VAL A 459 25.45 -23.13 -1.05
CA VAL A 459 26.33 -22.94 0.11
C VAL A 459 25.66 -23.40 1.39
N LYS A 460 24.39 -22.99 1.62
CA LYS A 460 23.63 -23.40 2.81
C LYS A 460 23.40 -24.92 2.82
N GLU A 461 23.02 -25.50 1.68
CA GLU A 461 22.81 -26.94 1.54
C GLU A 461 24.08 -27.75 1.85
N VAL A 462 25.21 -27.43 1.22
CA VAL A 462 26.48 -28.14 1.41
C VAL A 462 27.02 -27.97 2.83
N LEU A 463 26.92 -26.76 3.39
CA LEU A 463 27.30 -26.49 4.78
C LEU A 463 26.51 -27.37 5.76
N ARG A 464 25.20 -27.51 5.56
CA ARG A 464 24.37 -28.41 6.39
C ARG A 464 24.85 -29.85 6.32
N GLU A 465 25.02 -30.37 5.11
CA GLU A 465 25.37 -31.77 4.89
C GLU A 465 26.71 -32.13 5.53
N GLN A 466 27.75 -31.32 5.29
CA GLN A 466 29.08 -31.57 5.82
C GLN A 466 29.16 -31.42 7.34
N LEU A 467 28.33 -30.55 7.92
CA LEU A 467 28.23 -30.44 9.37
C LEU A 467 27.50 -31.65 9.98
N SER A 468 26.67 -32.36 9.21
CA SER A 468 25.81 -33.47 9.66
C SER A 468 24.99 -33.09 10.89
N VAL A 469 24.62 -31.81 10.99
CA VAL A 469 23.85 -31.26 12.11
C VAL A 469 22.40 -31.24 11.70
N SER A 470 21.69 -32.25 12.17
CA SER A 470 20.23 -32.31 12.15
C SER A 470 19.74 -32.10 13.58
N LEU A 471 19.00 -31.02 13.81
CA LEU A 471 18.50 -30.63 15.13
C LEU A 471 16.98 -30.51 15.08
N VAL A 472 16.33 -31.01 16.13
CA VAL A 472 14.95 -30.65 16.42
C VAL A 472 14.98 -29.55 17.49
N TYR A 473 14.50 -28.36 17.14
CA TYR A 473 14.44 -27.25 18.10
C TYR A 473 13.20 -27.40 18.98
N VAL A 474 13.34 -27.30 20.29
CA VAL A 474 12.21 -27.34 21.23
C VAL A 474 12.03 -25.95 21.81
N LEU A 475 11.07 -25.20 21.30
CA LEU A 475 10.72 -23.86 21.75
C LEU A 475 9.70 -23.94 22.89
N SER A 476 9.99 -23.31 24.03
CA SER A 476 9.07 -23.28 25.17
C SER A 476 8.40 -21.92 25.30
N MET A 477 7.06 -21.90 25.21
CA MET A 477 6.22 -20.75 25.57
C MET A 477 5.73 -20.82 27.04
N GLY A 478 5.85 -21.99 27.68
CA GLY A 478 5.33 -22.27 29.02
C GLY A 478 4.08 -23.15 29.00
N GLY A 479 3.14 -22.87 29.91
CA GLY A 479 1.91 -23.63 30.12
C GLY A 479 2.10 -24.92 30.94
N ALA A 480 0.99 -25.66 31.12
CA ALA A 480 0.96 -26.88 31.94
C ALA A 480 1.94 -27.95 31.45
N ILE A 481 2.20 -28.05 30.14
CA ILE A 481 3.09 -29.06 29.55
C ILE A 481 4.54 -29.00 30.09
N SER A 482 5.00 -27.82 30.52
CA SER A 482 6.27 -27.66 31.24
C SER A 482 6.06 -27.28 32.72
N GLY A 483 4.82 -27.06 33.17
CA GLY A 483 4.46 -26.50 34.47
C GLY A 483 4.72 -27.39 35.68
N ARG A 484 4.71 -26.79 36.87
CA ARG A 484 4.79 -27.49 38.16
C ARG A 484 3.78 -26.90 39.14
N HIS A 485 3.30 -27.70 40.07
CA HIS A 485 2.51 -27.18 41.18
C HIS A 485 3.40 -26.48 42.20
N ALA A 486 3.03 -25.26 42.57
CA ALA A 486 3.54 -24.58 43.74
C ALA A 486 2.98 -25.24 45.03
N GLU A 487 3.60 -24.95 46.17
CA GLU A 487 3.19 -25.51 47.48
C GLU A 487 1.74 -25.15 47.86
N ASP A 488 1.18 -24.08 47.29
CA ASP A 488 -0.20 -23.65 47.48
C ASP A 488 -1.21 -24.31 46.52
N GLY A 489 -0.75 -25.20 45.65
CA GLY A 489 -1.54 -25.93 44.67
C GLY A 489 -1.76 -25.20 43.33
N SER A 490 -1.31 -23.95 43.20
CA SER A 490 -1.34 -23.24 41.91
C SER A 490 -0.37 -23.85 40.90
N VAL A 491 -0.65 -23.71 39.59
CA VAL A 491 0.24 -24.18 38.53
C VAL A 491 1.10 -23.02 38.08
N GLU A 492 2.42 -23.14 38.23
CA GLU A 492 3.37 -22.18 37.68
C GLU A 492 3.85 -22.64 36.29
N PRO A 493 4.03 -21.73 35.32
CA PRO A 493 4.66 -22.07 34.05
C PRO A 493 6.08 -22.55 34.34
N GLY A 494 6.47 -23.72 33.83
CA GLY A 494 7.80 -24.25 34.07
C GLY A 494 8.76 -23.98 32.94
N ASP A 495 10.03 -24.26 33.21
CA ASP A 495 11.15 -23.89 32.34
C ASP A 495 11.51 -24.98 31.32
N GLU A 496 12.45 -24.64 30.43
CA GLU A 496 13.06 -25.56 29.47
C GLU A 496 13.70 -26.81 30.10
N ARG A 497 14.03 -26.80 31.40
CA ARG A 497 14.66 -27.96 32.06
C ARG A 497 13.67 -29.09 32.23
N VAL A 498 12.40 -28.78 32.54
CA VAL A 498 11.33 -29.79 32.63
C VAL A 498 11.15 -30.52 31.30
N LEU A 499 11.18 -29.78 30.19
CA LEU A 499 11.10 -30.36 28.85
C LEU A 499 12.30 -31.26 28.54
N ARG A 500 13.52 -30.86 28.95
CA ARG A 500 14.71 -31.71 28.80
C ARG A 500 14.62 -32.99 29.63
N GLU A 501 14.13 -32.90 30.87
CA GLU A 501 13.94 -34.07 31.74
C GLU A 501 12.93 -35.05 31.12
N LEU A 502 11.80 -34.56 30.62
CA LEU A 502 10.79 -35.37 29.92
C LEU A 502 11.35 -36.11 28.71
N LEU A 503 12.19 -35.44 27.91
CA LEU A 503 12.78 -36.02 26.71
C LEU A 503 13.97 -36.95 27.02
N ALA A 504 14.71 -36.70 28.11
CA ALA A 504 15.85 -37.53 28.52
C ALA A 504 15.44 -38.91 29.06
N GLN A 505 14.20 -39.06 29.53
CA GLN A 505 13.68 -40.32 30.08
C GLN A 505 13.27 -41.35 29.02
N ASP A 506 13.30 -41.01 27.73
CA ASP A 506 12.83 -41.90 26.67
C ASP A 506 13.97 -42.36 25.74
N GLU A 507 14.24 -43.67 25.76
CA GLU A 507 15.29 -44.30 24.96
C GLU A 507 15.05 -44.21 23.44
N SER A 508 13.80 -44.07 22.98
CA SER A 508 13.45 -44.04 21.55
C SER A 508 13.87 -42.75 20.85
N ILE A 509 14.02 -41.65 21.61
CA ILE A 509 14.43 -40.33 21.12
C ILE A 509 15.87 -39.97 21.54
N SER A 510 16.55 -40.84 22.28
CA SER A 510 17.94 -40.67 22.75
C SER A 510 18.98 -40.41 21.64
N ARG A 511 18.64 -40.75 20.39
CA ARG A 511 19.49 -40.55 19.20
C ARG A 511 19.23 -39.23 18.45
N VAL A 512 18.16 -38.52 18.79
CA VAL A 512 17.79 -37.25 18.16
C VAL A 512 18.43 -36.11 18.96
N ARG A 513 19.05 -35.15 18.26
CA ARG A 513 19.64 -33.98 18.91
C ARG A 513 18.59 -32.88 19.05
N PHE A 514 18.45 -32.35 20.26
CA PHE A 514 17.52 -31.26 20.55
C PHE A 514 18.24 -30.06 21.14
N GLU A 515 17.85 -28.86 20.72
CA GLU A 515 18.18 -27.61 21.42
C GLU A 515 16.87 -27.04 21.98
N SER A 516 16.79 -26.92 23.31
CA SER A 516 15.67 -26.23 23.96
C SER A 516 15.94 -24.74 24.01
N VAL A 517 14.96 -23.93 23.61
CA VAL A 517 15.01 -22.47 23.64
C VAL A 517 13.79 -21.96 24.40
N GLN A 518 14.01 -21.28 25.53
CA GLN A 518 12.95 -20.53 26.17
C GLN A 518 12.59 -19.29 25.33
N VAL A 519 11.36 -19.23 24.82
CA VAL A 519 10.81 -18.04 24.14
C VAL A 519 10.13 -17.14 25.16
N GLY A 520 9.35 -17.74 26.07
CA GLY A 520 8.67 -17.03 27.17
C GLY A 520 8.30 -18.00 28.29
N ARG A 521 8.09 -17.50 29.50
CA ARG A 521 7.62 -18.30 30.67
C ARG A 521 6.20 -17.86 31.02
N LEU A 522 5.26 -18.20 30.14
CA LEU A 522 3.92 -17.63 30.15
C LEU A 522 2.87 -18.71 30.44
N LEU A 523 1.75 -18.27 31.01
CA LEU A 523 0.50 -19.00 30.93
C LEU A 523 -0.19 -18.65 29.60
N SER A 524 -0.85 -19.61 28.95
CA SER A 524 -1.36 -19.42 27.58
C SER A 524 -2.42 -18.32 27.50
N GLU A 525 -3.19 -18.12 28.57
CA GLU A 525 -4.21 -17.09 28.73
C GLU A 525 -3.64 -15.68 28.89
N GLU A 526 -2.34 -15.53 29.15
CA GLU A 526 -1.65 -14.24 29.29
C GLU A 526 -0.93 -13.79 28.01
N ILE A 527 -0.95 -14.59 26.95
CA ILE A 527 -0.25 -14.29 25.69
C ILE A 527 -0.75 -12.98 25.09
N VAL A 528 0.19 -12.08 24.78
CA VAL A 528 -0.06 -10.82 24.06
C VAL A 528 0.64 -10.82 22.68
N PRO A 529 0.32 -9.87 21.79
CA PRO A 529 0.92 -9.82 20.45
C PRO A 529 2.45 -9.84 20.40
N ALA A 530 3.12 -9.22 21.38
CA ALA A 530 4.58 -9.23 21.50
C ALA A 530 5.16 -10.64 21.72
N ASP A 531 4.44 -11.53 22.39
CA ASP A 531 4.88 -12.91 22.62
C ASP A 531 4.76 -13.75 21.34
N TRP A 532 3.71 -13.52 20.54
CA TRP A 532 3.63 -14.09 19.20
C TRP A 532 4.76 -13.60 18.31
N ALA A 533 5.13 -12.31 18.38
CA ALA A 533 6.27 -11.79 17.64
C ALA A 533 7.58 -12.48 18.04
N ALA A 534 7.80 -12.71 19.34
CA ALA A 534 8.96 -13.46 19.83
C ALA A 534 8.98 -14.90 19.29
N LEU A 535 7.84 -15.60 19.33
CA LEU A 535 7.72 -16.96 18.81
C LEU A 535 7.94 -17.02 17.29
N ILE A 536 7.29 -16.14 16.52
CA ILE A 536 7.43 -16.06 15.06
C ILE A 536 8.89 -15.81 14.68
N THR A 537 9.56 -14.88 15.35
CA THR A 537 10.97 -14.57 15.11
C THR A 537 11.84 -15.78 15.43
N ALA A 538 11.62 -16.44 16.57
CA ALA A 538 12.36 -17.64 16.94
C ALA A 538 12.17 -18.77 15.92
N VAL A 539 10.95 -19.02 15.45
CA VAL A 539 10.67 -20.03 14.41
C VAL A 539 11.36 -19.65 13.10
N ALA A 540 11.19 -18.41 12.63
CA ALA A 540 11.80 -17.92 11.40
C ALA A 540 13.32 -18.04 11.44
N ASP A 541 13.96 -17.66 12.55
CA ASP A 541 15.41 -17.76 12.73
C ASP A 541 15.91 -19.21 12.62
N LYS A 542 15.19 -20.18 13.19
CA LYS A 542 15.57 -21.61 13.12
C LYS A 542 15.31 -22.22 11.75
N LEU A 543 14.28 -21.77 11.04
CA LEU A 543 14.05 -22.16 9.65
C LEU A 543 15.12 -21.55 8.73
N ASN A 544 15.41 -20.26 8.89
CA ASN A 544 16.37 -19.51 8.09
C ASN A 544 17.83 -19.91 8.34
N SER A 545 18.15 -20.40 9.55
CA SER A 545 19.46 -20.99 9.84
C SER A 545 19.71 -22.23 8.99
N GLY A 546 18.64 -22.87 8.50
CA GLY A 546 18.71 -24.08 7.73
C GLY A 546 19.26 -25.24 8.54
N THR A 547 19.20 -25.28 9.87
CA THR A 547 19.63 -26.47 10.64
C THR A 547 18.47 -27.24 11.25
N ALA A 548 17.26 -26.71 11.14
CA ALA A 548 16.06 -27.38 11.61
C ALA A 548 15.78 -28.61 10.73
N ASN A 549 15.70 -29.77 11.36
CA ASN A 549 15.01 -30.94 10.82
C ASN A 549 13.53 -30.93 11.20
N GLY A 550 13.20 -30.24 12.30
CA GLY A 550 11.85 -29.94 12.73
C GLY A 550 11.88 -28.99 13.94
N ILE A 551 10.76 -28.37 14.23
CA ILE A 551 10.59 -27.46 15.37
C ILE A 551 9.42 -27.95 16.19
N VAL A 552 9.62 -28.17 17.49
CA VAL A 552 8.56 -28.48 18.45
C VAL A 552 8.30 -27.25 19.30
N VAL A 553 7.04 -26.84 19.43
CA VAL A 553 6.64 -25.71 20.27
C VAL A 553 5.81 -26.23 21.44
N ALA A 554 6.37 -26.21 22.65
CA ALA A 554 5.63 -26.51 23.87
C ALA A 554 4.73 -25.31 24.22
N HIS A 555 3.42 -25.54 24.27
CA HIS A 555 2.41 -24.48 24.39
C HIS A 555 1.29 -24.90 25.36
N GLY A 556 0.66 -23.92 26.02
CA GLY A 556 -0.55 -24.14 26.80
C GLY A 556 -1.81 -24.31 25.93
N THR A 557 -2.94 -24.67 26.52
CA THR A 557 -4.16 -24.98 25.76
C THR A 557 -4.99 -23.76 25.38
N ASP A 558 -5.08 -22.72 26.21
CA ASP A 558 -6.12 -21.68 26.09
C ASP A 558 -6.06 -20.88 24.79
N THR A 559 -4.86 -20.62 24.29
CA THR A 559 -4.62 -19.85 23.05
C THR A 559 -4.00 -20.72 21.94
N LEU A 560 -3.95 -22.03 22.12
CA LEU A 560 -3.32 -22.98 21.18
C LEU A 560 -3.86 -22.85 19.75
N ALA A 561 -5.18 -22.71 19.61
CA ALA A 561 -5.85 -22.58 18.32
C ALA A 561 -5.38 -21.35 17.53
N TYR A 562 -5.19 -20.22 18.21
CA TYR A 562 -4.68 -18.99 17.61
C TYR A 562 -3.23 -19.15 17.18
N THR A 563 -2.36 -19.60 18.10
CA THR A 563 -0.93 -19.76 17.82
C THR A 563 -0.68 -20.78 16.70
N ALA A 564 -1.38 -21.91 16.71
CA ALA A 564 -1.25 -22.94 15.68
C ALA A 564 -1.64 -22.39 14.30
N SER A 565 -2.76 -21.68 14.20
CA SER A 565 -3.21 -21.07 12.95
C SER A 565 -2.26 -19.96 12.47
N ILE A 566 -1.69 -19.14 13.35
CA ILE A 566 -0.68 -18.12 12.98
C ILE A 566 0.54 -18.79 12.32
N LEU A 567 1.09 -19.83 12.95
CA LEU A 567 2.25 -20.54 12.41
C LEU A 567 1.93 -21.26 11.10
N TYR A 568 0.72 -21.79 10.94
CA TYR A 568 0.29 -22.35 9.65
C TYR A 568 0.30 -21.29 8.55
N TRP A 569 -0.37 -20.15 8.75
CA TRP A 569 -0.44 -19.11 7.72
C TRP A 569 0.93 -18.51 7.35
N LEU A 570 1.92 -18.61 8.23
CA LEU A 570 3.28 -18.14 7.98
C LEU A 570 4.22 -19.19 7.38
N PHE A 571 4.07 -20.47 7.75
CA PHE A 571 5.12 -21.48 7.56
C PHE A 571 4.62 -22.87 7.08
N ALA A 572 3.39 -22.98 6.59
CA ALA A 572 2.82 -24.27 6.13
C ALA A 572 3.58 -24.95 4.98
N ASP A 573 4.38 -24.20 4.22
CA ASP A 573 5.25 -24.65 3.12
C ASP A 573 6.75 -24.62 3.48
N ALA A 574 7.09 -24.40 4.75
CA ALA A 574 8.48 -24.37 5.19
C ALA A 574 9.19 -25.73 4.97
N ASN A 575 10.51 -25.68 4.77
CA ASN A 575 11.35 -26.86 4.52
C ASN A 575 11.65 -27.72 5.77
N ALA A 576 10.95 -27.47 6.88
CA ALA A 576 10.97 -28.30 8.08
C ALA A 576 9.59 -28.23 8.77
N PRO A 577 9.10 -29.33 9.37
CA PRO A 577 7.84 -29.33 10.07
C PRO A 577 7.88 -28.54 11.37
N ILE A 578 6.76 -27.93 11.74
CA ILE A 578 6.54 -27.28 13.03
C ILE A 578 5.44 -28.06 13.77
N VAL A 579 5.68 -28.46 15.01
CA VAL A 579 4.75 -29.29 15.79
C VAL A 579 4.48 -28.64 17.13
N LEU A 580 3.26 -28.16 17.36
CA LEU A 580 2.84 -27.64 18.65
C LEU A 580 2.42 -28.79 19.55
N ALA A 581 2.97 -28.87 20.76
CA ALA A 581 2.63 -29.86 21.77
C ALA A 581 1.95 -29.18 22.96
N ALA A 582 0.78 -29.67 23.36
CA ALA A 582 0.04 -29.14 24.51
C ALA A 582 -0.54 -30.26 25.38
N SER A 583 -0.65 -29.99 26.69
CA SER A 583 -1.16 -30.91 27.70
C SER A 583 -2.15 -30.19 28.61
N THR A 584 -3.20 -30.87 29.04
CA THR A 584 -4.15 -30.33 30.04
C THR A 584 -3.60 -30.48 31.46
N THR A 585 -2.77 -31.49 31.71
CA THR A 585 -2.15 -31.75 33.03
C THR A 585 -0.67 -31.40 33.04
N THR A 586 -0.13 -31.13 34.22
CA THR A 586 1.31 -30.96 34.41
C THR A 586 2.05 -32.31 34.36
N PRO A 587 3.37 -32.32 34.07
CA PRO A 587 4.20 -33.52 34.11
C PRO A 587 4.15 -34.31 35.42
N GLY A 588 3.84 -33.65 36.55
CA GLY A 588 3.73 -34.30 37.86
C GLY A 588 2.40 -35.03 38.10
N GLU A 589 1.38 -34.74 37.30
CA GLU A 589 0.01 -35.25 37.49
C GLU A 589 -0.32 -36.46 36.58
N GLY A 590 0.43 -36.65 35.49
CA GLY A 590 0.23 -37.76 34.57
C GLY A 590 1.14 -37.74 33.34
N ASP A 591 0.96 -38.74 32.48
CA ASP A 591 1.84 -38.98 31.32
C ASP A 591 1.49 -38.16 30.07
N GLU A 592 0.42 -37.36 30.08
CA GLU A 592 -0.08 -36.65 28.89
C GLU A 592 1.00 -35.73 28.29
N ALA A 593 1.65 -34.91 29.13
CA ALA A 593 2.72 -34.02 28.71
C ALA A 593 3.90 -34.79 28.08
N ALA A 594 4.29 -35.91 28.68
CA ALA A 594 5.35 -36.77 28.16
C ALA A 594 4.95 -37.40 26.81
N ILE A 595 3.72 -37.89 26.68
CA ILE A 595 3.22 -38.50 25.44
C ILE A 595 3.13 -37.45 24.32
N ALA A 596 2.63 -36.25 24.63
CA ALA A 596 2.52 -35.16 23.67
C ALA A 596 3.90 -34.73 23.14
N MET A 597 4.87 -34.51 24.04
CA MET A 597 6.23 -34.13 23.64
C MET A 597 6.91 -35.21 22.79
N ARG A 598 6.77 -36.49 23.17
CA ARG A 598 7.35 -37.61 22.41
C ARG A 598 6.76 -37.73 21.01
N THR A 599 5.44 -37.64 20.90
CA THR A 599 4.74 -37.69 19.62
C THR A 599 5.12 -36.50 18.75
N ALA A 600 5.22 -35.30 19.34
CA ALA A 600 5.62 -34.09 18.62
C ALA A 600 7.04 -34.17 18.07
N VAL A 601 7.97 -34.67 18.89
CA VAL A 601 9.36 -34.92 18.48
C VAL A 601 9.44 -35.96 17.37
N ALA A 602 8.72 -37.08 17.49
CA ALA A 602 8.71 -38.11 16.45
C ALA A 602 8.19 -37.56 15.11
N LEU A 603 7.10 -36.79 15.14
CA LEU A 603 6.56 -36.10 13.96
C LEU A 603 7.55 -35.09 13.37
N ALA A 604 8.23 -34.32 14.21
CA ALA A 604 9.23 -33.34 13.79
C ALA A 604 10.44 -33.99 13.08
N VAL A 605 10.72 -35.26 13.36
CA VAL A 605 11.77 -36.04 12.67
C VAL A 605 11.25 -36.74 11.41
N GLU A 606 10.02 -37.25 11.47
CA GLU A 606 9.43 -38.05 10.38
C GLU A 606 8.98 -37.17 9.20
N LYS A 607 8.38 -36.01 9.48
CA LYS A 607 7.78 -35.15 8.45
C LYS A 607 8.82 -34.21 7.85
N ARG A 608 8.59 -33.80 6.60
CA ARG A 608 9.46 -32.85 5.88
C ARG A 608 8.97 -31.41 5.93
N THR A 609 7.66 -31.22 6.04
CA THR A 609 7.01 -29.90 6.00
C THR A 609 5.66 -29.96 6.72
N GLY A 610 5.06 -28.79 6.93
CA GLY A 610 3.75 -28.60 7.51
C GLY A 610 3.77 -28.20 8.98
N VAL A 611 2.61 -27.75 9.46
CA VAL A 611 2.36 -27.39 10.85
C VAL A 611 1.36 -28.38 11.45
N TYR A 612 1.65 -28.89 12.64
CA TYR A 612 0.91 -29.96 13.31
C TYR A 612 0.61 -29.57 14.76
N VAL A 613 -0.49 -30.08 15.31
CA VAL A 613 -0.82 -29.93 16.74
C VAL A 613 -0.93 -31.31 17.37
N VAL A 614 -0.29 -31.51 18.52
CA VAL A 614 -0.36 -32.74 19.30
C VAL A 614 -0.98 -32.41 20.66
N HIS A 615 -2.12 -33.02 20.92
CA HIS A 615 -2.83 -32.90 22.20
C HIS A 615 -3.71 -34.14 22.42
N GLY A 616 -3.80 -34.61 23.67
CA GLY A 616 -4.75 -35.69 24.00
C GLY A 616 -4.48 -37.03 23.30
N GLY A 617 -3.23 -37.28 22.91
CA GLY A 617 -2.84 -38.43 22.10
C GLY A 617 -3.30 -38.37 20.64
N GLN A 618 -3.73 -37.20 20.15
CA GLN A 618 -4.17 -36.99 18.77
C GLN A 618 -3.23 -36.02 18.04
N VAL A 619 -3.10 -36.22 16.73
CA VAL A 619 -2.47 -35.27 15.81
C VAL A 619 -3.59 -34.51 15.09
N LEU A 620 -3.67 -33.21 15.29
CA LEU A 620 -4.74 -32.33 14.87
C LEU A 620 -4.21 -31.26 13.91
N SER A 621 -5.06 -30.82 12.99
CA SER A 621 -4.71 -29.71 12.09
C SER A 621 -4.56 -28.40 12.89
N PRO A 622 -3.63 -27.52 12.52
CA PRO A 622 -3.53 -26.17 13.07
C PRO A 622 -4.67 -25.24 12.65
N LEU A 623 -5.39 -25.57 11.57
CA LEU A 623 -6.57 -24.83 11.10
C LEU A 623 -7.85 -25.44 11.66
N ASN A 624 -8.83 -24.57 11.87
CA ASN A 624 -10.14 -24.88 12.44
C ASN A 624 -10.09 -25.65 13.77
N LEU A 625 -8.97 -25.54 14.49
CA LEU A 625 -8.79 -26.16 15.79
C LEU A 625 -9.70 -25.45 16.79
N LYS A 626 -10.67 -26.17 17.36
CA LYS A 626 -11.65 -25.63 18.32
C LYS A 626 -11.58 -26.36 19.65
N PHE A 627 -11.55 -25.60 20.74
CA PHE A 627 -11.68 -26.15 22.08
C PHE A 627 -13.17 -26.46 22.35
N GLU A 628 -13.50 -27.72 22.60
CA GLU A 628 -14.89 -28.17 22.81
C GLU A 628 -15.22 -28.46 24.27
N ARG A 629 -14.26 -28.98 25.04
CA ARG A 629 -14.47 -29.39 26.43
C ARG A 629 -13.16 -29.49 27.19
N VAL A 630 -13.23 -29.41 28.51
CA VAL A 630 -12.09 -29.68 29.40
C VAL A 630 -11.84 -31.19 29.50
N GLY A 631 -10.58 -31.62 29.35
CA GLY A 631 -10.15 -33.00 29.58
C GLY A 631 -8.98 -33.45 28.69
N GLY A 632 -8.80 -34.76 28.52
CA GLY A 632 -7.72 -35.31 27.70
C GLY A 632 -8.02 -35.35 26.18
N LYS A 633 -9.19 -34.90 25.73
CA LYS A 633 -9.54 -34.74 24.29
C LYS A 633 -10.32 -33.44 24.14
N SER A 634 -9.61 -32.34 24.38
CA SER A 634 -10.21 -31.01 24.48
C SER A 634 -10.46 -30.34 23.14
N PHE A 635 -9.71 -30.74 22.10
CA PHE A 635 -9.74 -30.10 20.79
C PHE A 635 -10.27 -31.01 19.70
N ARG A 636 -10.92 -30.39 18.71
CA ARG A 636 -11.31 -31.01 17.43
C ARG A 636 -11.15 -30.01 16.29
N ASN A 637 -10.85 -30.48 15.09
CA ASN A 637 -10.89 -29.65 13.88
C ASN A 637 -12.33 -29.54 13.38
N TRP A 638 -12.94 -28.36 13.48
CA TRP A 638 -14.27 -28.08 12.92
C TRP A 638 -14.22 -27.96 11.40
N ASN A 639 -15.35 -28.25 10.74
CA ASN A 639 -15.55 -27.98 9.31
C ASN A 639 -14.53 -28.65 8.38
N MET A 640 -13.82 -29.69 8.85
CA MET A 640 -12.78 -30.39 8.12
C MET A 640 -13.06 -31.89 8.10
N ALA A 641 -13.25 -32.45 6.90
CA ALA A 641 -13.35 -33.89 6.71
C ALA A 641 -12.00 -34.58 6.89
N GLU A 642 -10.93 -33.95 6.40
CA GLU A 642 -9.55 -34.40 6.54
C GLU A 642 -8.67 -33.29 7.15
N PRO A 643 -7.76 -33.61 8.08
CA PRO A 643 -6.86 -32.62 8.65
C PRO A 643 -5.89 -32.04 7.62
N VAL A 644 -5.73 -30.72 7.60
CA VAL A 644 -4.76 -30.02 6.73
C VAL A 644 -3.52 -29.66 7.53
N PHE A 645 -2.34 -30.09 7.10
CA PHE A 645 -1.08 -29.81 7.79
C PHE A 645 -0.11 -28.97 6.96
N SER A 646 -0.22 -29.01 5.64
CA SER A 646 0.63 -28.26 4.70
C SER A 646 -0.22 -27.51 3.69
N GLY A 647 0.31 -26.40 3.18
CA GLY A 647 -0.37 -25.56 2.20
C GLY A 647 0.52 -24.37 1.84
N THR A 648 0.04 -23.50 0.96
CA THR A 648 0.75 -22.27 0.62
C THR A 648 0.70 -21.30 1.80
N SER A 649 1.87 -20.85 2.28
CA SER A 649 1.90 -19.78 3.28
C SER A 649 1.47 -18.45 2.65
N LEU A 650 1.03 -17.51 3.48
CA LEU A 650 0.76 -16.14 3.02
C LEU A 650 2.08 -15.36 2.80
N LEU A 651 3.20 -15.88 3.30
CA LEU A 651 4.52 -15.28 3.21
C LEU A 651 5.19 -15.63 1.89
N ASN A 652 5.69 -14.63 1.15
CA ASN A 652 6.48 -14.87 -0.07
C ASN A 652 7.98 -14.89 0.26
N GLY A 653 8.52 -16.07 0.60
CA GLY A 653 9.95 -16.27 0.89
C GLY A 653 10.29 -16.22 2.38
N PRO A 654 11.58 -16.09 2.77
CA PRO A 654 11.98 -16.07 4.17
C PRO A 654 11.52 -14.80 4.89
N LEU A 655 11.04 -14.95 6.14
CA LEU A 655 10.72 -13.81 7.00
C LEU A 655 12.02 -13.24 7.59
N GLU A 656 12.41 -12.03 7.15
CA GLU A 656 13.63 -11.32 7.60
C GLU A 656 13.33 -10.06 8.44
N ALA A 657 12.10 -9.92 8.94
CA ALA A 657 11.67 -8.74 9.71
C ALA A 657 12.16 -8.77 11.16
N ASP A 658 12.45 -7.59 11.72
CA ASP A 658 12.86 -7.42 13.12
C ASP A 658 11.69 -7.72 14.09
N GLN A 659 11.99 -8.37 15.22
CA GLN A 659 10.97 -8.76 16.23
C GLN A 659 10.14 -7.56 16.71
N TYR A 660 10.76 -6.38 16.89
CA TYR A 660 10.05 -5.18 17.33
C TYR A 660 9.04 -4.70 16.27
N VAL A 661 9.42 -4.79 14.99
CA VAL A 661 8.54 -4.45 13.87
C VAL A 661 7.37 -5.43 13.81
N ILE A 662 7.63 -6.73 13.93
CA ILE A 662 6.57 -7.75 13.98
C ILE A 662 5.63 -7.49 15.17
N ALA A 663 6.18 -7.22 16.35
CA ALA A 663 5.39 -6.92 17.55
C ALA A 663 4.49 -5.70 17.33
N GLN A 664 5.05 -4.59 16.83
CA GLN A 664 4.29 -3.38 16.56
C GLN A 664 3.16 -3.61 15.54
N LEU A 665 3.43 -4.34 14.45
CA LEU A 665 2.41 -4.65 13.44
C LEU A 665 1.29 -5.55 13.98
N LEU A 666 1.63 -6.55 14.79
CA LEU A 666 0.63 -7.40 15.46
C LEU A 666 -0.18 -6.61 16.49
N GLU A 667 0.46 -5.73 17.26
CA GLU A 667 -0.22 -4.84 18.21
C GLU A 667 -1.16 -3.87 17.49
N ASP A 668 -0.72 -3.22 16.43
CA ASP A 668 -1.55 -2.32 15.63
C ASP A 668 -2.76 -3.06 15.02
N ALA A 669 -2.53 -4.29 14.53
CA ALA A 669 -3.60 -5.15 14.02
C ALA A 669 -4.59 -5.50 15.13
N ALA A 670 -4.11 -5.99 16.29
CA ALA A 670 -4.91 -6.38 17.44
C ALA A 670 -5.70 -5.19 18.05
N ASN A 671 -5.10 -4.00 18.10
CA ASN A 671 -5.74 -2.78 18.60
C ASN A 671 -6.82 -2.26 17.65
N SER A 672 -6.78 -2.66 16.38
CA SER A 672 -7.75 -2.25 15.36
C SER A 672 -8.91 -3.22 15.17
N LEU A 673 -8.97 -4.33 15.93
CA LEU A 673 -9.97 -5.38 15.73
C LEU A 673 -10.86 -5.64 16.96
N CYS A 674 -12.00 -6.29 16.75
CA CYS A 674 -12.87 -6.79 17.81
C CYS A 674 -13.57 -8.09 17.38
N VAL A 675 -13.59 -9.09 18.26
CA VAL A 675 -14.33 -10.34 18.05
C VAL A 675 -15.62 -10.30 18.85
N ILE A 676 -16.76 -10.52 18.19
CA ILE A 676 -18.09 -10.42 18.80
C ILE A 676 -18.96 -11.58 18.37
N ARG A 677 -19.45 -12.31 19.37
CA ARG A 677 -20.51 -13.29 19.18
C ARG A 677 -21.86 -12.61 19.06
N VAL A 678 -22.62 -12.90 17.99
CA VAL A 678 -23.98 -12.37 17.84
C VAL A 678 -24.93 -13.07 18.83
N TYR A 679 -25.65 -12.29 19.64
CA TYR A 679 -26.64 -12.81 20.59
C TYR A 679 -27.96 -12.02 20.52
N PRO A 680 -29.09 -12.61 20.97
CA PRO A 680 -30.36 -11.91 20.98
C PRO A 680 -30.28 -10.68 21.89
N GLY A 681 -30.51 -9.50 21.32
CA GLY A 681 -30.41 -8.24 22.06
C GLY A 681 -29.09 -7.48 21.89
N LEU A 682 -28.15 -7.98 21.08
CA LEU A 682 -26.97 -7.20 20.66
C LEU A 682 -27.44 -5.91 19.98
N ARG A 683 -27.17 -4.77 20.62
CA ARG A 683 -27.53 -3.46 20.06
C ARG A 683 -26.49 -3.02 19.04
N ALA A 684 -26.96 -2.42 17.95
CA ALA A 684 -26.09 -1.95 16.88
C ALA A 684 -25.22 -0.75 17.31
N ASP A 685 -25.68 0.02 18.30
CA ASP A 685 -24.94 1.19 18.80
C ASP A 685 -23.66 0.82 19.54
N TYR A 686 -23.59 -0.35 20.18
CA TYR A 686 -22.35 -0.86 20.78
C TYR A 686 -21.25 -1.05 19.73
N LEU A 687 -21.61 -1.63 18.57
CA LEU A 687 -20.68 -1.78 17.45
C LEU A 687 -20.23 -0.42 16.93
N THR A 688 -21.15 0.53 16.79
CA THR A 688 -20.79 1.88 16.32
C THR A 688 -19.91 2.63 17.32
N SER A 689 -20.12 2.45 18.63
CA SER A 689 -19.24 3.06 19.64
C SER A 689 -17.84 2.47 19.60
N LEU A 690 -17.69 1.16 19.39
CA LEU A 690 -16.38 0.53 19.19
C LEU A 690 -15.68 1.07 17.92
N MET A 691 -16.44 1.34 16.85
CA MET A 691 -15.89 2.00 15.65
C MET A 691 -15.41 3.43 15.93
N GLU A 692 -16.04 4.13 16.86
CA GLU A 692 -15.65 5.49 17.26
C GLU A 692 -14.37 5.49 18.10
N THR A 693 -14.10 4.42 18.85
CA THR A 693 -12.86 4.27 19.63
C THR A 693 -11.68 3.76 18.80
N GLY A 694 -11.85 3.51 17.50
CA GLY A 694 -10.76 3.14 16.58
C GLY A 694 -10.79 1.70 16.07
N VAL A 695 -11.79 0.89 16.45
CA VAL A 695 -11.94 -0.47 15.89
C VAL A 695 -12.34 -0.39 14.41
N LYS A 696 -11.51 -0.97 13.55
CA LYS A 696 -11.68 -0.99 12.10
C LYS A 696 -12.10 -2.35 11.55
N ASN A 697 -11.91 -3.44 12.31
CA ASN A 697 -12.12 -4.79 11.85
C ASN A 697 -12.94 -5.59 12.86
N PHE A 698 -14.10 -6.11 12.46
CA PHE A 698 -14.96 -6.90 13.33
C PHE A 698 -15.00 -8.35 12.87
N PHE A 699 -14.78 -9.30 13.77
CA PHE A 699 -15.08 -10.71 13.57
C PHE A 699 -16.43 -11.01 14.21
N LEU A 700 -17.45 -11.23 13.39
CA LEU A 700 -18.79 -11.56 13.88
C LEU A 700 -19.03 -13.06 13.80
N GLU A 701 -19.27 -13.69 14.95
CA GLU A 701 -19.75 -15.06 14.98
C GLU A 701 -21.27 -15.04 14.79
N LEU A 702 -21.71 -15.41 13.59
CA LEU A 702 -23.11 -15.43 13.18
C LEU A 702 -23.79 -16.74 13.61
N TYR A 703 -25.12 -16.78 13.51
CA TYR A 703 -25.86 -18.02 13.74
C TYR A 703 -25.80 -18.93 12.51
N ASP A 704 -25.63 -20.23 12.76
CA ASP A 704 -25.71 -21.32 11.78
C ASP A 704 -24.85 -21.03 10.53
N THR A 705 -25.42 -21.04 9.32
CA THR A 705 -24.68 -20.81 8.07
C THR A 705 -24.49 -19.33 7.72
N GLY A 706 -24.52 -18.43 8.72
CA GLY A 706 -24.23 -17.01 8.52
C GLY A 706 -25.44 -16.07 8.60
N THR A 707 -26.37 -16.30 9.51
CA THR A 707 -27.56 -15.47 9.69
C THR A 707 -27.44 -14.52 10.89
N ALA A 708 -28.03 -13.32 10.77
CA ALA A 708 -28.17 -12.36 11.86
C ALA A 708 -29.41 -11.46 11.67
N SER A 709 -29.81 -10.74 12.72
CA SER A 709 -31.00 -9.89 12.70
C SER A 709 -30.75 -8.55 12.00
N PHE A 710 -31.51 -8.32 10.92
CA PHE A 710 -31.57 -7.04 10.19
C PHE A 710 -32.90 -6.31 10.39
N ARG A 711 -33.79 -6.83 11.24
CA ARG A 711 -35.09 -6.24 11.54
C ARG A 711 -34.93 -4.80 12.05
N GLU A 712 -35.62 -3.86 11.40
CA GLU A 712 -35.61 -2.43 11.75
C GLU A 712 -35.82 -2.20 13.26
N GLY A 713 -34.92 -1.42 13.86
CA GLY A 713 -34.87 -1.19 15.32
C GLY A 713 -33.43 -1.05 15.86
N PRO A 714 -33.26 -0.81 17.17
CA PRO A 714 -31.94 -0.59 17.78
C PRO A 714 -31.03 -1.83 17.76
N TYR A 715 -31.59 -3.02 17.52
CA TYR A 715 -30.88 -4.30 17.42
C TYR A 715 -30.53 -4.70 15.97
N SER A 716 -30.84 -3.84 14.98
CA SER A 716 -30.54 -4.12 13.57
C SER A 716 -29.07 -3.91 13.26
N LEU A 717 -28.36 -4.97 12.86
CA LEU A 717 -26.96 -4.84 12.42
C LEU A 717 -26.83 -3.94 11.18
N LYS A 718 -27.88 -3.78 10.37
CA LYS A 718 -27.92 -2.89 9.21
C LYS A 718 -27.42 -1.47 9.52
N ARG A 719 -27.76 -0.94 10.69
CA ARG A 719 -27.29 0.40 11.12
C ARG A 719 -25.79 0.42 11.37
N ALA A 720 -25.26 -0.60 12.05
CA ALA A 720 -23.82 -0.72 12.30
C ALA A 720 -23.04 -0.86 10.99
N PHE A 721 -23.55 -1.67 10.06
CA PHE A 721 -22.96 -1.84 8.73
C PHE A 721 -22.98 -0.55 7.88
N ALA A 722 -24.09 0.19 7.92
CA ALA A 722 -24.17 1.49 7.24
C ALA A 722 -23.15 2.51 7.78
N VAL A 723 -22.91 2.52 9.09
CA VAL A 723 -21.88 3.36 9.72
C VAL A 723 -20.48 2.86 9.36
N ALA A 724 -20.25 1.55 9.43
CA ALA A 724 -18.99 0.92 9.08
C ALA A 724 -18.56 1.25 7.64
N LYS A 725 -19.49 1.17 6.68
CA LYS A 725 -19.24 1.49 5.27
C LYS A 725 -18.75 2.93 5.07
N LYS A 726 -19.23 3.88 5.88
CA LYS A 726 -18.76 5.28 5.84
C LYS A 726 -17.38 5.46 6.48
N LYS A 727 -17.07 4.66 7.51
CA LYS A 727 -15.80 4.72 8.25
C LYS A 727 -14.71 3.79 7.71
N GLY A 728 -14.99 3.05 6.63
CA GLY A 728 -14.04 2.07 6.07
C GLY A 728 -13.86 0.83 6.95
N VAL A 729 -14.75 0.59 7.92
CA VAL A 729 -14.71 -0.55 8.83
C VAL A 729 -15.16 -1.82 8.09
N ARG A 730 -14.61 -2.98 8.47
CA ARG A 730 -14.82 -4.28 7.84
C ARG A 730 -15.44 -5.28 8.82
N PHE A 731 -16.22 -6.21 8.28
CA PHE A 731 -16.85 -7.30 9.03
C PHE A 731 -16.50 -8.64 8.41
N PHE A 732 -15.67 -9.43 9.09
CA PHE A 732 -15.36 -10.81 8.77
C PHE A 732 -16.32 -11.72 9.54
N CYS A 733 -16.99 -12.64 8.87
CA CYS A 733 -18.08 -13.42 9.45
C CYS A 733 -17.73 -14.90 9.52
N THR A 734 -17.77 -15.45 10.73
CA THR A 734 -17.60 -16.87 11.06
C THR A 734 -18.88 -17.42 11.69
N SER A 735 -18.95 -18.72 11.95
CA SER A 735 -20.12 -19.35 12.58
C SER A 735 -19.86 -19.63 14.07
N GLN A 736 -20.93 -19.55 14.87
CA GLN A 736 -20.95 -20.04 16.25
C GLN A 736 -21.07 -21.57 16.34
N GLN A 737 -21.39 -22.24 15.23
CA GLN A 737 -21.56 -23.68 15.14
C GLN A 737 -20.58 -24.26 14.11
N GLU A 738 -20.43 -25.59 14.13
CA GLU A 738 -19.76 -26.30 13.04
C GLU A 738 -20.64 -26.22 11.79
N GLY A 739 -20.22 -25.39 10.84
CA GLY A 739 -20.86 -25.16 9.56
C GLY A 739 -20.11 -24.10 8.76
N THR A 740 -20.33 -24.10 7.45
CA THR A 740 -19.75 -23.13 6.52
C THR A 740 -20.62 -21.86 6.47
N VAL A 741 -19.99 -20.70 6.62
CA VAL A 741 -20.65 -19.41 6.41
C VAL A 741 -20.70 -19.11 4.92
N GLU A 742 -21.89 -19.11 4.35
CA GLU A 742 -22.12 -18.78 2.94
C GLU A 742 -23.30 -17.82 2.80
N PHE A 743 -23.09 -16.71 2.10
CA PHE A 743 -24.11 -15.68 1.95
C PHE A 743 -25.07 -15.89 0.77
N SER A 744 -24.97 -17.01 0.06
CA SER A 744 -25.78 -17.29 -1.13
C SER A 744 -27.19 -17.83 -0.81
N THR A 745 -27.38 -18.42 0.37
CA THR A 745 -28.54 -19.25 0.73
C THR A 745 -29.71 -18.46 1.33
N TYR A 746 -29.52 -17.80 2.47
CA TYR A 746 -30.58 -17.10 3.21
C TYR A 746 -30.70 -15.61 2.85
N SER A 747 -31.93 -15.06 2.94
CA SER A 747 -32.20 -13.65 2.61
C SER A 747 -31.44 -12.67 3.50
N THR A 748 -31.35 -12.93 4.80
CA THR A 748 -30.60 -12.11 5.77
C THR A 748 -29.09 -12.19 5.53
N SER A 749 -28.57 -13.34 5.11
CA SER A 749 -27.18 -13.54 4.73
C SER A 749 -26.83 -12.79 3.43
N ARG A 750 -27.74 -12.73 2.46
CA ARG A 750 -27.60 -11.88 1.27
C ARG A 750 -27.59 -10.39 1.61
N GLU A 751 -28.33 -9.96 2.63
CA GLU A 751 -28.30 -8.57 3.12
C GLU A 751 -26.95 -8.23 3.76
N LEU A 752 -26.39 -9.13 4.59
CA LEU A 752 -25.03 -8.99 5.13
C LEU A 752 -24.01 -8.79 4.01
N TRP A 753 -24.08 -9.61 2.96
CA TRP A 753 -23.16 -9.52 1.83
C TRP A 753 -23.32 -8.21 1.05
N ARG A 754 -24.56 -7.77 0.79
CA ARG A 754 -24.85 -6.47 0.14
C ARG A 754 -24.31 -5.27 0.93
N GLU A 755 -24.31 -5.38 2.25
CA GLU A 755 -23.77 -4.35 3.14
C GLU A 755 -22.23 -4.44 3.31
N GLY A 756 -21.57 -5.42 2.68
CA GLY A 756 -20.12 -5.53 2.62
C GLY A 756 -19.50 -6.40 3.71
N ALA A 757 -20.24 -7.37 4.26
CA ALA A 757 -19.67 -8.42 5.10
C ALA A 757 -18.87 -9.42 4.26
N PHE A 758 -17.80 -9.97 4.82
CA PHE A 758 -16.95 -10.99 4.21
C PHE A 758 -17.22 -12.35 4.86
N PRO A 759 -17.73 -13.35 4.13
CA PRO A 759 -17.87 -14.70 4.67
C PRO A 759 -16.49 -15.36 4.76
N MET A 760 -16.13 -15.88 5.93
CA MET A 760 -14.87 -16.60 6.12
C MET A 760 -14.97 -18.10 5.79
N GLY A 761 -16.08 -18.51 5.18
CA GLY A 761 -16.29 -19.88 4.72
C GLY A 761 -16.31 -20.89 5.87
N ASP A 762 -15.42 -21.86 5.78
CA ASP A 762 -15.24 -22.96 6.73
C ASP A 762 -14.35 -22.59 7.92
N LEU A 763 -13.71 -21.41 7.91
CA LEU A 763 -12.79 -21.03 8.96
C LEU A 763 -13.49 -20.81 10.30
N THR A 764 -12.91 -21.36 11.38
CA THR A 764 -13.28 -20.97 12.74
C THR A 764 -12.85 -19.53 13.02
N THR A 765 -13.45 -18.92 14.03
CA THR A 765 -13.09 -17.56 14.48
C THR A 765 -11.60 -17.43 14.80
N GLU A 766 -11.02 -18.43 15.45
CA GLU A 766 -9.60 -18.48 15.80
C GLU A 766 -8.71 -18.50 14.55
N SER A 767 -9.04 -19.33 13.56
CA SER A 767 -8.26 -19.42 12.31
C SER A 767 -8.42 -18.19 11.42
N ALA A 768 -9.62 -17.61 11.35
CA ALA A 768 -9.87 -16.37 10.63
C ALA A 768 -9.17 -15.16 11.29
N PHE A 769 -9.20 -15.08 12.62
CA PHE A 769 -8.47 -14.07 13.38
C PHE A 769 -6.96 -14.17 13.14
N ALA A 770 -6.40 -15.38 13.27
CA ALA A 770 -4.99 -15.63 13.04
C ALA A 770 -4.58 -15.24 11.61
N ARG A 771 -5.42 -15.57 10.62
CA ARG A 771 -5.20 -15.18 9.23
C ARG A 771 -5.11 -13.67 9.06
N PHE A 772 -5.94 -12.91 9.75
CA PHE A 772 -5.94 -11.45 9.68
C PHE A 772 -4.69 -10.83 10.32
N LEU A 773 -4.23 -11.37 11.45
CA LEU A 773 -2.98 -10.94 12.05
C LEU A 773 -1.81 -11.18 11.10
N VAL A 774 -1.71 -12.38 10.54
CA VAL A 774 -0.64 -12.71 9.57
C VAL A 774 -0.75 -11.85 8.31
N ALA A 775 -1.95 -11.67 7.77
CA ALA A 775 -2.17 -10.77 6.63
C ALA A 775 -1.75 -9.33 6.93
N SER A 776 -1.88 -8.87 8.18
CA SER A 776 -1.42 -7.53 8.60
C SER A 776 0.10 -7.40 8.71
N LEU A 777 0.84 -8.50 8.83
CA LEU A 777 2.30 -8.50 8.83
C LEU A 777 2.89 -8.30 7.43
N ILE A 778 2.18 -8.77 6.42
CA ILE A 778 2.69 -8.88 5.04
C ILE A 778 2.04 -7.90 4.07
N ALA A 779 0.84 -7.41 4.38
CA ALA A 779 0.12 -6.51 3.50
C ALA A 779 0.66 -5.08 3.61
N ASP A 780 1.00 -4.49 2.47
CA ASP A 780 1.41 -3.08 2.37
C ASP A 780 0.20 -2.12 2.39
N SER A 781 -1.02 -2.66 2.28
CA SER A 781 -2.28 -1.91 2.32
C SER A 781 -3.42 -2.69 2.96
N ASP A 782 -4.41 -1.98 3.53
CA ASP A 782 -5.68 -2.56 3.98
C ASP A 782 -6.35 -3.38 2.86
N GLU A 783 -6.13 -2.93 1.64
CA GLU A 783 -6.56 -3.51 0.38
C GLU A 783 -6.10 -4.94 0.12
N GLU A 784 -4.79 -5.08 0.17
CA GLU A 784 -4.07 -6.35 0.05
C GLU A 784 -4.41 -7.27 1.21
N ARG A 785 -4.51 -6.72 2.43
CA ARG A 785 -4.94 -7.50 3.60
C ARG A 785 -6.31 -8.13 3.40
N VAL A 786 -7.28 -7.38 2.86
CA VAL A 786 -8.61 -7.96 2.54
C VAL A 786 -8.49 -9.04 1.46
N GLY A 787 -7.70 -8.82 0.41
CA GLY A 787 -7.46 -9.84 -0.61
C GLY A 787 -6.85 -11.13 -0.04
N LEU A 788 -5.90 -11.01 0.90
CA LEU A 788 -5.31 -12.13 1.63
C LEU A 788 -6.32 -12.82 2.55
N MET A 789 -7.31 -12.11 3.06
CA MET A 789 -8.42 -12.69 3.82
C MET A 789 -9.43 -13.43 2.93
N GLU A 790 -9.61 -12.98 1.68
CA GLU A 790 -10.51 -13.59 0.69
C GLU A 790 -9.89 -14.77 -0.09
N GLY A 791 -8.55 -14.82 -0.21
CA GLY A 791 -7.83 -15.80 -1.03
C GLY A 791 -8.00 -17.26 -0.56
N SER A 792 -8.88 -18.01 -1.23
CA SER A 792 -9.04 -19.46 -1.16
C SER A 792 -8.89 -20.12 0.24
N GLY A 793 -9.93 -19.99 1.07
CA GLY A 793 -10.44 -21.13 1.86
C GLY A 793 -11.33 -22.08 1.05
N SER A 794 -11.64 -21.73 -0.21
CA SER A 794 -12.65 -22.40 -1.04
C SER A 794 -12.18 -22.77 -2.46
N GLY A 795 -10.87 -22.83 -2.70
CA GLY A 795 -10.30 -22.98 -4.06
C GLY A 795 -9.58 -24.31 -4.37
N SER A 796 -9.42 -25.23 -3.41
CA SER A 796 -8.75 -26.52 -3.65
C SER A 796 -9.20 -27.63 -2.68
N MET A 797 -10.47 -27.62 -2.26
CA MET A 797 -11.09 -28.75 -1.55
C MET A 797 -12.09 -29.48 -2.46
N ALA A 798 -11.59 -29.90 -3.64
CA ALA A 798 -12.18 -30.94 -4.47
C ALA A 798 -11.05 -31.77 -5.09
#